data_AF-A0A926IHU2-F1
#
_entry.id   AF-A0A926IHU2-F1
#
_cell.length_a   1.000
_cell.length_b   1.000
_cell.length_c   1.000
_cell.angle_alpha   90.00
_cell.angle_beta   90.00
_cell.angle_gamma   90.00
#
_symmetry.space_group_name_H-M   'P 1'
#
loop_
_entity.id
_entity.type
_entity.pdbx_description
1 polymer ?
#
loop_
_entity_poly.entity_id
_entity_poly.type
_entity_poly.pdbx_seq_one_letter_code
_entity_poly.pdbx_strand_id
1 'polypeptide(L)'
;MYLRKNHSSVITKVLVLCLIVIALIITVFMGFELLGGGFSLPKSAPAEVPALEGDLRAMTVRTQNNADFPSSSSLTSDELKSELDQIVTFAATYGYNAIFFEAVPQCDAFYKSSLLPVSRFWQDGEAKHSFFDSFDPLEYLTNAASEIGIQVYAAIDPLDVAASTLSAEQLKNQLDGKSPAIKNPEWLINNGNGCYLDPENAEVQAFIGEIAKELTEGYNIAGVVLSGVDTKLYASIPNYSQCIENISLQIKENMSTPQVQRSGIILNTVPQIDVTGAIQSGNVDFAVLAAPGDTSDTQVYSQQLHEWSQFCSQGGVLFYPLFGSQDETAFEHTIERDAALAKDNGASGLVISNYSSLNTEARTSAYLLAASFQESDNSLEIDLTYPTDFEITRPSEQLITSYETYYITGTSDPSQPVMYQGEELESQTSTGLWGVQVQVPLGTNTYTFIQGGVTKTATIIRNQPTATYLNVISKYNLYPSSPELVLPGKELKVSCTAPYGGTVSASIGGLSVQLQPVTSAQSGVATTHQATIDLSSLAQTGQVKNLGPVTFSLNYNGMNNTQDSSGEVYLAGEGATPVAQMKFYTPVRSTMEQKGVYLTVLKPECVDYITENVDQEEGYYKLSCGGYVTKDSINILEGDNSAVNTISAISTMPSEKGDKIKLTGSARPAFSGQLDSSKLVLTLYNIAGFENMNMGMLEPKLCSSIEPVINEDGSVTLTFHFNEGVSINGFNVDFEGKDTIIYLKEKPKLQVDTAAPLTGITVVLDPGHGGEDPGALGVPSITGPTEKVLNLADALATQKRLQALGATVYITQQDETMTLNDRMAFTEKYDADVFISMHHNSLVESTNATDIGGIEVYYYNDQSGPFAQDIGDLLCAQTGRALRFTEQTYYRVTMLYSCPAVLVESGYITSPSEYENLADPNSMTAYAYAITDAVLKLFA
;
A
#
# COMPACT_ATOMS: atom_id res chain seq x y z
N MET A 1 54.14 -6.86 28.32
CA MET A 1 54.66 -5.60 27.76
C MET A 1 54.22 -5.48 26.30
N TYR A 2 52.95 -5.13 26.07
CA TYR A 2 52.36 -4.43 24.93
C TYR A 2 50.84 -4.46 25.17
N LEU A 3 50.12 -3.38 24.84
CA LEU A 3 48.65 -3.22 24.94
C LEU A 3 48.03 -2.86 26.31
N ARG A 4 48.60 -1.85 26.99
CA ARG A 4 47.85 -0.97 27.92
C ARG A 4 48.28 0.49 27.77
N LYS A 5 48.16 1.03 26.56
CA LYS A 5 48.26 2.46 26.24
C LYS A 5 47.51 2.68 24.93
N ASN A 6 46.21 2.96 24.99
CA ASN A 6 45.47 3.73 23.98
C ASN A 6 43.98 3.99 24.31
N HIS A 7 43.39 3.36 25.32
CA HIS A 7 41.98 3.64 25.67
C HIS A 7 41.74 4.95 26.43
N SER A 8 42.77 5.53 27.07
CA SER A 8 42.63 6.82 27.76
C SER A 8 42.52 8.01 26.80
N SER A 9 43.08 7.93 25.59
CA SER A 9 43.05 9.08 24.66
C SER A 9 41.70 9.31 24.00
N VAL A 10 40.87 8.26 23.85
CA VAL A 10 39.59 8.38 23.14
C VAL A 10 38.49 8.81 24.10
N ILE A 11 38.44 8.21 25.29
CA ILE A 11 37.47 8.58 26.34
C ILE A 11 37.68 10.03 26.78
N THR A 12 38.93 10.47 26.97
CA THR A 12 39.21 11.87 27.31
C THR A 12 38.83 12.84 26.19
N LYS A 13 38.97 12.46 24.91
CA LYS A 13 38.55 13.31 23.79
C LYS A 13 37.04 13.41 23.65
N VAL A 14 36.31 12.32 23.89
CA VAL A 14 34.84 12.32 23.88
C VAL A 14 34.27 13.09 25.07
N LEU A 15 34.83 12.92 26.27
CA LEU A 15 34.43 13.71 27.44
C LEU A 15 34.73 15.21 27.30
N VAL A 16 35.87 15.57 26.70
CA VAL A 16 36.19 16.97 26.42
C VAL A 16 35.26 17.54 25.35
N LEU A 17 34.89 16.76 24.32
CA LEU A 17 33.93 17.21 23.31
C LEU A 17 32.52 17.37 23.89
N CYS A 18 32.06 16.44 24.72
CA CYS A 18 30.77 16.56 25.42
C CYS A 18 30.78 17.73 26.41
N LEU A 19 31.87 17.98 27.13
CA LEU A 19 32.00 19.13 28.03
C LEU A 19 32.08 20.46 27.27
N ILE A 20 32.67 20.49 26.06
CA ILE A 20 32.67 21.68 25.20
C ILE A 20 31.27 21.92 24.63
N VAL A 21 30.53 20.88 24.24
CA VAL A 21 29.15 21.01 23.75
C VAL A 21 28.20 21.43 24.88
N ILE A 22 28.33 20.85 26.08
CA ILE A 22 27.56 21.26 27.26
C ILE A 22 27.95 22.68 27.69
N ALA A 23 29.24 23.04 27.64
CA ALA A 23 29.67 24.42 27.92
C ALA A 23 29.15 25.40 26.86
N LEU A 24 29.09 25.02 25.57
CA LEU A 24 28.50 25.82 24.50
C LEU A 24 27.00 26.02 24.73
N ILE A 25 26.28 24.94 25.05
CA ILE A 25 24.84 24.97 25.37
C ILE A 25 24.59 25.82 26.61
N ILE A 26 25.41 25.71 27.66
CA ILE A 26 25.30 26.54 28.88
C ILE A 26 25.70 27.99 28.61
N THR A 27 26.65 28.30 27.72
CA THR A 27 26.92 29.70 27.32
C THR A 27 25.86 30.29 26.40
N VAL A 28 25.18 29.47 25.59
CA VAL A 28 24.03 29.89 24.78
C VAL A 28 22.81 30.12 25.69
N PHE A 29 22.60 29.29 26.71
CA PHE A 29 21.52 29.45 27.69
C PHE A 29 21.78 30.56 28.73
N MET A 30 23.00 30.69 29.26
CA MET A 30 23.35 31.79 30.19
C MET A 30 23.53 33.14 29.49
N GLY A 31 23.70 33.15 28.16
CA GLY A 31 23.65 34.38 27.37
C GLY A 31 22.24 34.98 27.27
N PHE A 32 21.19 34.16 27.46
CA PHE A 32 19.79 34.57 27.35
C PHE A 32 19.22 35.17 28.64
N GLU A 33 19.72 34.79 29.83
CA GLU A 33 19.19 35.28 31.11
C GLU A 33 19.89 36.54 31.68
N LEU A 34 21.01 36.98 31.11
CA LEU A 34 21.80 38.12 31.62
C LEU A 34 21.54 39.46 30.89
N LEU A 35 20.60 39.51 29.95
CA LEU A 35 20.14 40.73 29.27
C LEU A 35 18.66 41.04 29.56
N GLY A 36 18.20 40.69 30.75
CA GLY A 36 16.97 41.22 31.34
C GLY A 36 17.08 42.73 31.55
N GLY A 37 16.69 43.49 30.53
CA GLY A 37 16.57 44.94 30.57
C GLY A 37 15.75 45.39 29.38
N GLY A 38 14.54 45.87 29.64
CA GLY A 38 13.62 46.36 28.61
C GLY A 38 14.31 47.35 27.67
N PHE A 39 14.53 46.90 26.44
CA PHE A 39 14.91 47.75 25.33
C PHE A 39 13.76 47.69 24.32
N SER A 40 12.97 48.75 24.28
CA SER A 40 12.18 49.10 23.11
C SER A 40 13.15 49.46 21.99
N LEU A 41 13.51 48.48 21.17
CA LEU A 41 14.16 48.74 19.90
C LEU A 41 13.16 49.49 19.00
N PRO A 42 13.61 50.55 18.29
CA PRO A 42 12.76 51.19 17.30
C PRO A 42 12.40 50.18 16.20
N LYS A 43 11.12 50.18 15.77
CA LYS A 43 10.60 49.46 14.61
C LYS A 43 11.50 49.69 13.38
N SER A 44 12.46 48.79 13.13
CA SER A 44 13.08 48.67 11.81
C SER A 44 12.24 47.70 11.00
N ALA A 45 11.96 48.05 9.74
CA ALA A 45 11.31 47.18 8.77
C ALA A 45 11.92 45.77 8.79
N PRO A 46 11.11 44.72 8.59
CA PRO A 46 11.56 43.34 8.66
C PRO A 46 12.70 43.04 7.67
N ALA A 47 13.51 42.03 8.00
CA ALA A 47 14.48 41.43 7.08
C ALA A 47 13.78 41.06 5.76
N GLU A 48 14.52 41.06 4.64
CA GLU A 48 13.94 40.75 3.32
C GLU A 48 13.07 39.49 3.39
N VAL A 49 11.77 39.64 3.08
CA VAL A 49 10.83 38.54 2.91
C VAL A 49 11.42 37.62 1.82
N PRO A 50 11.67 36.34 2.11
CA PRO A 50 12.17 35.41 1.10
C PRO A 50 11.22 35.36 -0.09
N ALA A 51 11.74 35.51 -1.32
CA ALA A 51 10.92 35.31 -2.51
C ALA A 51 10.47 33.84 -2.60
N LEU A 52 9.21 33.60 -3.00
CA LEU A 52 8.73 32.25 -3.25
C LEU A 52 9.46 31.67 -4.48
N GLU A 53 10.39 30.74 -4.27
CA GLU A 53 11.05 29.95 -5.31
C GLU A 53 10.14 28.80 -5.79
N GLY A 54 9.00 29.13 -6.41
CA GLY A 54 8.08 28.13 -7.00
C GLY A 54 7.40 27.18 -5.99
N ASP A 55 6.32 26.54 -6.43
CA ASP A 55 5.53 25.51 -5.73
C ASP A 55 5.10 25.89 -4.28
N LEU A 56 4.10 26.77 -4.17
CA LEU A 56 3.49 27.14 -2.88
C LEU A 56 2.83 25.92 -2.24
N ARG A 57 3.17 25.63 -0.99
CA ARG A 57 2.56 24.58 -0.16
C ARG A 57 2.10 25.23 1.12
N ALA A 58 0.86 25.73 1.11
CA ALA A 58 0.32 26.51 2.21
C ALA A 58 -0.73 25.73 3.02
N MET A 59 -0.82 26.04 4.30
CA MET A 59 -1.97 25.67 5.15
C MET A 59 -2.60 26.92 5.75
N THR A 60 -3.92 26.93 5.93
CA THR A 60 -4.61 28.02 6.62
C THR A 60 -4.65 27.79 8.14
N VAL A 61 -4.52 28.87 8.90
CA VAL A 61 -4.69 28.90 10.36
C VAL A 61 -5.81 29.90 10.64
N ARG A 62 -7.01 29.38 10.88
CA ARG A 62 -8.23 30.17 11.11
C ARG A 62 -8.37 30.52 12.58
N THR A 63 -8.77 31.75 12.81
CA THR A 63 -8.93 32.32 14.14
C THR A 63 -10.39 32.63 14.46
N GLN A 64 -11.24 32.80 13.44
CA GLN A 64 -12.68 32.93 13.61
C GLN A 64 -13.25 31.71 14.35
N ASN A 65 -14.02 31.96 15.39
CA ASN A 65 -14.61 30.93 16.27
C ASN A 65 -13.59 29.95 16.88
N ASN A 66 -12.32 30.35 17.02
CA ASN A 66 -11.28 29.50 17.62
C ASN A 66 -11.04 28.20 16.83
N ALA A 67 -11.21 28.24 15.51
CA ALA A 67 -11.16 27.05 14.66
C ALA A 67 -9.79 26.35 14.65
N ASP A 68 -8.69 27.10 14.57
CA ASP A 68 -7.33 26.57 14.66
C ASP A 68 -6.52 27.26 15.76
N PHE A 69 -6.66 28.59 15.91
CA PHE A 69 -5.92 29.35 16.92
C PHE A 69 -6.72 30.56 17.46
N PRO A 70 -6.70 30.82 18.77
CA PRO A 70 -6.26 29.91 19.83
C PRO A 70 -7.28 28.79 20.00
N SER A 71 -6.83 27.59 20.39
CA SER A 71 -7.75 26.44 20.56
C SER A 71 -8.76 26.66 21.70
N SER A 72 -8.46 27.57 22.62
CA SER A 72 -9.38 28.02 23.67
C SER A 72 -9.14 29.48 24.03
N SER A 73 -10.23 30.19 24.33
CA SER A 73 -10.21 31.56 24.86
C SER A 73 -9.64 31.68 26.29
N SER A 74 -9.33 30.55 26.94
CA SER A 74 -8.88 30.48 28.33
C SER A 74 -7.38 30.21 28.52
N LEU A 75 -6.63 30.06 27.43
CA LEU A 75 -5.21 29.71 27.46
C LEU A 75 -4.33 30.79 28.09
N THR A 76 -3.23 30.38 28.68
CA THR A 76 -2.16 31.26 29.17
C THR A 76 -1.23 31.71 28.04
N SER A 77 -0.36 32.67 28.34
CA SER A 77 0.61 33.21 27.38
C SER A 77 1.58 32.17 26.84
N ASP A 78 2.03 31.27 27.71
CA ASP A 78 3.00 30.25 27.33
C ASP A 78 2.33 29.12 26.54
N GLU A 79 1.07 28.82 26.85
CA GLU A 79 0.26 27.88 26.04
C GLU A 79 0.01 28.43 24.63
N LEU A 80 -0.33 29.73 24.49
CA LEU A 80 -0.52 30.35 23.17
C LEU A 80 0.75 30.38 22.32
N LYS A 81 1.91 30.68 22.93
CA LYS A 81 3.20 30.58 22.25
C LYS A 81 3.47 29.14 21.81
N SER A 82 3.22 28.19 22.70
CA SER A 82 3.38 26.77 22.41
C SER A 82 2.47 26.32 21.25
N GLU A 83 1.25 26.84 21.12
CA GLU A 83 0.38 26.54 19.97
C GLU A 83 0.96 27.08 18.66
N LEU A 84 1.43 28.33 18.64
CA LEU A 84 2.08 28.90 17.46
C LEU A 84 3.38 28.15 17.09
N ASP A 85 4.17 27.76 18.09
CA ASP A 85 5.38 26.94 17.89
C ASP A 85 5.02 25.56 17.30
N GLN A 86 3.95 24.94 17.76
CA GLN A 86 3.45 23.66 17.21
C GLN A 86 2.99 23.81 15.77
N ILE A 87 2.24 24.86 15.44
CA ILE A 87 1.79 25.15 14.07
C ILE A 87 3.00 25.32 13.13
N VAL A 88 4.00 26.10 13.54
CA VAL A 88 5.21 26.34 12.74
C VAL A 88 6.05 25.07 12.61
N THR A 89 6.21 24.30 13.69
CA THR A 89 6.92 23.02 13.69
C THR A 89 6.21 21.99 12.78
N PHE A 90 4.89 21.94 12.82
CA PHE A 90 4.08 21.10 11.93
C PHE A 90 4.31 21.47 10.48
N ALA A 91 4.22 22.76 10.13
CA ALA A 91 4.46 23.25 8.78
C ALA A 91 5.79 22.75 8.22
N ALA A 92 6.86 22.95 8.98
CA ALA A 92 8.21 22.53 8.59
C ALA A 92 8.38 21.01 8.54
N THR A 93 7.79 20.28 9.49
CA THR A 93 7.87 18.81 9.56
C THR A 93 7.26 18.16 8.32
N TYR A 94 6.11 18.65 7.89
CA TYR A 94 5.34 18.08 6.78
C TYR A 94 5.58 18.78 5.44
N GLY A 95 6.62 19.62 5.34
CA GLY A 95 7.07 20.20 4.07
C GLY A 95 6.21 21.34 3.53
N TYR A 96 5.36 21.96 4.35
CA TYR A 96 4.72 23.23 4.00
C TYR A 96 5.77 24.34 3.99
N ASN A 97 5.60 25.32 3.11
CA ASN A 97 6.48 26.49 3.01
C ASN A 97 5.76 27.81 3.30
N ALA A 98 4.45 27.77 3.54
CA ALA A 98 3.67 28.96 3.88
C ALA A 98 2.53 28.67 4.88
N ILE A 99 2.19 29.68 5.67
CA ILE A 99 1.04 29.72 6.57
C ILE A 99 0.17 30.90 6.20
N PHE A 100 -1.12 30.65 5.98
CA PHE A 100 -2.13 31.69 5.75
C PHE A 100 -2.86 31.92 7.07
N PHE A 101 -2.37 32.88 7.85
CA PHE A 101 -2.88 33.18 9.18
C PHE A 101 -4.02 34.20 9.10
N GLU A 102 -5.17 33.85 9.65
CA GLU A 102 -6.35 34.73 9.68
C GLU A 102 -6.15 35.87 10.69
N ALA A 103 -5.46 36.92 10.24
CA ALA A 103 -5.10 38.09 11.04
C ALA A 103 -6.29 39.04 11.25
N VAL A 104 -7.26 39.05 10.35
CA VAL A 104 -8.51 39.83 10.45
C VAL A 104 -9.70 38.91 10.15
N PRO A 105 -10.27 38.20 11.14
CA PRO A 105 -11.35 37.24 10.90
C PRO A 105 -12.74 37.87 10.77
N GLN A 106 -12.98 39.03 11.39
CA GLN A 106 -14.31 39.68 11.38
C GLN A 106 -14.21 41.18 11.71
N CYS A 107 -13.51 41.94 10.84
CA CYS A 107 -13.25 43.38 11.03
C CYS A 107 -12.66 43.73 12.42
N ASP A 108 -11.87 42.81 12.96
CA ASP A 108 -11.14 42.87 14.21
C ASP A 108 -9.80 42.14 14.05
N ALA A 109 -8.84 42.29 14.97
CA ALA A 109 -7.43 41.96 14.70
C ALA A 109 -6.81 40.95 15.69
N PHE A 110 -6.10 39.98 15.11
CA PHE A 110 -5.10 39.13 15.77
C PHE A 110 -3.68 39.70 15.56
N TYR A 111 -3.54 41.03 15.62
CA TYR A 111 -2.26 41.73 15.66
C TYR A 111 -2.45 43.11 16.31
N LYS A 112 -1.38 43.76 16.75
CA LYS A 112 -1.46 45.13 17.26
C LYS A 112 -1.76 46.11 16.12
N SER A 113 -3.04 46.45 16.01
CA SER A 113 -3.55 47.41 15.05
C SER A 113 -3.78 48.77 15.69
N SER A 114 -3.64 49.85 14.92
CA SER A 114 -4.13 51.20 15.24
C SER A 114 -5.53 51.46 14.64
N LEU A 115 -5.91 50.66 13.63
CA LEU A 115 -7.15 50.77 12.86
C LEU A 115 -8.29 49.91 13.45
N LEU A 116 -7.99 48.67 13.81
CA LEU A 116 -8.95 47.64 14.23
C LEU A 116 -8.90 47.35 15.73
N PRO A 117 -10.01 46.94 16.35
CA PRO A 117 -10.02 46.44 17.73
C PRO A 117 -9.36 45.06 17.84
N VAL A 118 -8.98 44.67 19.06
CA VAL A 118 -8.52 43.29 19.35
C VAL A 118 -9.65 42.33 19.03
N SER A 119 -9.33 41.20 18.38
CA SER A 119 -10.35 40.27 17.93
C SER A 119 -11.20 39.71 19.06
N ARG A 120 -12.49 39.58 18.81
CA ARG A 120 -13.42 38.96 19.76
C ARG A 120 -13.05 37.51 20.07
N PHE A 121 -12.39 36.81 19.14
CA PHE A 121 -12.00 35.40 19.27
C PHE A 121 -10.68 35.16 20.02
N TRP A 122 -10.01 36.22 20.49
CA TRP A 122 -8.73 36.10 21.22
C TRP A 122 -8.88 35.42 22.60
N GLN A 123 -9.49 36.09 23.57
CA GLN A 123 -9.71 35.61 24.94
C GLN A 123 -10.96 36.23 25.58
N ASP A 124 -11.47 35.59 26.64
CA ASP A 124 -12.60 36.06 27.45
C ASP A 124 -12.15 36.93 28.64
N GLY A 125 -12.96 37.94 29.00
CA GLY A 125 -12.82 38.73 30.24
C GLY A 125 -12.07 40.07 30.14
N GLU A 126 -12.11 40.89 31.21
CA GLU A 126 -11.54 42.25 31.25
C GLU A 126 -10.00 42.30 31.06
N ALA A 127 -9.29 41.19 31.27
CA ALA A 127 -7.84 41.10 31.11
C ALA A 127 -7.38 41.00 29.64
N LYS A 128 -8.31 40.78 28.69
CA LYS A 128 -8.07 40.61 27.25
C LYS A 128 -7.15 41.66 26.64
N HIS A 129 -7.40 42.94 26.94
CA HIS A 129 -6.60 44.05 26.40
C HIS A 129 -5.20 44.12 27.03
N SER A 130 -5.12 43.98 28.35
CA SER A 130 -3.83 44.04 29.07
C SER A 130 -2.86 42.93 28.68
N PHE A 131 -3.38 41.77 28.27
CA PHE A 131 -2.58 40.64 27.84
C PHE A 131 -2.14 40.75 26.38
N PHE A 132 -3.03 41.20 25.48
CA PHE A 132 -2.70 41.50 24.08
C PHE A 132 -1.63 42.60 23.95
N ASP A 133 -1.59 43.55 24.90
CA ASP A 133 -0.52 44.55 24.96
C ASP A 133 0.87 43.92 25.19
N SER A 134 0.92 42.79 25.91
CA SER A 134 2.16 42.06 26.23
C SER A 134 2.53 40.95 25.25
N PHE A 135 1.62 40.54 24.36
CA PHE A 135 1.82 39.47 23.39
C PHE A 135 1.08 39.76 22.09
N ASP A 136 1.84 39.93 21.00
CA ASP A 136 1.31 40.08 19.65
C ASP A 136 1.46 38.75 18.89
N PRO A 137 0.37 38.04 18.58
CA PRO A 137 0.44 36.70 18.01
C PRO A 137 0.97 36.71 16.56
N LEU A 138 0.68 37.74 15.75
CA LEU A 138 1.20 37.82 14.38
C LEU A 138 2.70 38.13 14.39
N GLU A 139 3.16 39.01 15.27
CA GLU A 139 4.59 39.27 15.47
C GLU A 139 5.32 37.99 15.91
N TYR A 140 4.76 37.25 16.87
CA TYR A 140 5.35 36.00 17.34
C TYR A 140 5.43 34.94 16.24
N LEU A 141 4.31 34.70 15.54
CA LEU A 141 4.22 33.72 14.45
C LEU A 141 5.21 34.03 13.33
N THR A 142 5.27 35.29 12.88
CA THR A 142 6.18 35.70 11.79
C THR A 142 7.65 35.54 12.17
N ASN A 143 8.01 35.83 13.42
CA ASN A 143 9.36 35.61 13.92
C ASN A 143 9.69 34.11 13.95
N ALA A 144 8.86 33.28 14.58
CA ALA A 144 9.07 31.84 14.67
C ALA A 144 9.13 31.16 13.30
N ALA A 145 8.24 31.53 12.38
CA ALA A 145 8.20 31.00 11.02
C ALA A 145 9.47 31.36 10.22
N SER A 146 9.96 32.60 10.36
CA SER A 146 11.14 33.07 9.63
C SER A 146 12.44 32.35 10.00
N GLU A 147 12.58 31.89 11.24
CA GLU A 147 13.77 31.17 11.71
C GLU A 147 13.98 29.83 11.00
N ILE A 148 12.90 29.24 10.48
CA ILE A 148 12.90 27.94 9.79
C ILE A 148 12.42 28.02 8.34
N GLY A 149 12.31 29.24 7.78
CA GLY A 149 12.02 29.46 6.36
C GLY A 149 10.57 29.30 5.94
N ILE A 150 9.61 29.40 6.86
CA ILE A 150 8.17 29.39 6.56
C ILE A 150 7.69 30.82 6.31
N GLN A 151 6.99 31.02 5.20
CA GLN A 151 6.37 32.32 4.88
C GLN A 151 5.03 32.47 5.61
N VAL A 152 4.68 33.68 6.02
CA VAL A 152 3.38 33.97 6.64
C VAL A 152 2.63 34.98 5.79
N TYR A 153 1.41 34.63 5.38
CA TYR A 153 0.47 35.51 4.71
C TYR A 153 -0.62 35.91 5.70
N ALA A 154 -0.96 37.20 5.74
CA ALA A 154 -2.08 37.69 6.55
C ALA A 154 -3.37 37.57 5.75
N ALA A 155 -4.23 36.62 6.12
CA ALA A 155 -5.59 36.51 5.57
C ALA A 155 -6.51 37.50 6.29
N ILE A 156 -7.31 38.24 5.52
CA ILE A 156 -8.21 39.28 6.01
C ILE A 156 -9.63 39.13 5.44
N ASP A 157 -10.63 39.13 6.31
CA ASP A 157 -12.04 39.39 6.02
C ASP A 157 -12.42 40.74 6.66
N PRO A 158 -12.18 41.85 5.94
CA PRO A 158 -12.35 43.17 6.51
C PRO A 158 -13.79 43.69 6.40
N LEU A 159 -14.68 42.98 5.69
CA LEU A 159 -16.06 43.40 5.45
C LEU A 159 -17.02 42.83 6.49
N ASP A 160 -16.85 41.58 6.92
CA ASP A 160 -17.74 40.97 7.93
C ASP A 160 -17.54 41.63 9.31
N VAL A 161 -18.64 42.05 9.94
CA VAL A 161 -18.63 42.69 11.27
C VAL A 161 -19.32 41.82 12.31
N ALA A 162 -20.40 41.12 11.94
CA ALA A 162 -21.08 40.16 12.81
C ALA A 162 -21.99 39.21 12.03
N ALA A 163 -21.98 37.94 12.46
CA ALA A 163 -22.76 36.84 11.88
C ALA A 163 -24.30 36.98 11.96
N SER A 164 -24.84 37.97 12.69
CA SER A 164 -26.29 38.18 12.79
C SER A 164 -26.65 39.66 12.85
N THR A 165 -27.90 39.97 12.49
CA THR A 165 -28.46 41.33 12.59
C THR A 165 -28.51 41.77 14.05
N LEU A 166 -27.81 42.84 14.39
CA LEU A 166 -27.75 43.37 15.75
C LEU A 166 -28.51 44.70 15.83
N SER A 167 -29.32 44.93 16.85
CA SER A 167 -29.85 46.28 17.10
C SER A 167 -28.71 47.27 17.39
N ALA A 168 -28.96 48.57 17.18
CA ALA A 168 -27.96 49.61 17.48
C ALA A 168 -27.46 49.58 18.94
N GLU A 169 -28.28 49.10 19.87
CA GLU A 169 -27.90 48.92 21.27
C GLU A 169 -27.04 47.66 21.46
N GLN A 170 -27.37 46.55 20.79
CA GLN A 170 -26.54 45.34 20.79
C GLN A 170 -25.17 45.57 20.15
N LEU A 171 -25.09 46.33 19.04
CA LEU A 171 -23.82 46.70 18.39
C LEU A 171 -22.91 47.46 19.36
N LYS A 172 -23.46 48.46 20.07
CA LYS A 172 -22.69 49.23 21.06
C LYS A 172 -22.24 48.41 22.28
N ASN A 173 -22.96 47.34 22.59
CA ASN A 173 -22.64 46.47 23.73
C ASN A 173 -21.70 45.32 23.36
N GLN A 174 -21.70 44.86 22.11
CA GLN A 174 -20.87 43.74 21.63
C GLN A 174 -19.59 44.17 20.92
N LEU A 175 -19.59 45.32 20.22
CA LEU A 175 -18.42 45.80 19.51
C LEU A 175 -17.60 46.75 20.39
N ASP A 176 -16.28 46.62 20.29
CA ASP A 176 -15.33 47.55 20.90
C ASP A 176 -15.53 48.97 20.31
N GLY A 177 -15.35 50.01 21.13
CA GLY A 177 -15.50 51.40 20.69
C GLY A 177 -14.53 51.83 19.58
N LYS A 178 -13.45 51.06 19.35
CA LYS A 178 -12.52 51.24 18.25
C LYS A 178 -13.04 50.70 16.91
N SER A 179 -14.06 49.84 16.93
CA SER A 179 -14.63 49.20 15.74
C SER A 179 -14.97 50.23 14.64
N PRO A 180 -14.60 49.98 13.37
CA PRO A 180 -14.95 50.84 12.25
C PRO A 180 -16.46 51.08 12.12
N ALA A 181 -17.27 50.05 12.38
CA ALA A 181 -18.73 50.15 12.36
C ALA A 181 -19.32 51.06 13.47
N ILE A 182 -18.58 51.24 14.58
CA ILE A 182 -18.98 52.17 15.65
C ILE A 182 -18.48 53.59 15.36
N LYS A 183 -17.26 53.73 14.84
CA LYS A 183 -16.67 55.04 14.50
C LYS A 183 -17.34 55.70 13.31
N ASN A 184 -17.74 54.91 12.32
CA ASN A 184 -18.36 55.34 11.07
C ASN A 184 -19.66 54.55 10.86
N PRO A 185 -20.75 54.83 11.61
CA PRO A 185 -22.00 54.09 11.51
C PRO A 185 -22.63 54.09 10.10
N GLU A 186 -22.30 55.08 9.28
CA GLU A 186 -22.71 55.19 7.88
C GLU A 186 -22.01 54.20 6.94
N TRP A 187 -20.90 53.59 7.37
CA TRP A 187 -20.27 52.50 6.64
C TRP A 187 -20.98 51.17 6.86
N LEU A 188 -21.90 51.06 7.82
CA LEU A 188 -22.48 49.78 8.22
C LEU A 188 -23.75 49.45 7.43
N ILE A 189 -23.77 48.30 6.78
CA ILE A 189 -24.99 47.63 6.32
C ILE A 189 -25.39 46.60 7.36
N ASN A 190 -26.62 46.72 7.86
CA ASN A 190 -27.18 45.84 8.88
C ASN A 190 -28.61 45.47 8.49
N ASN A 191 -28.78 44.29 7.92
CA ASN A 191 -30.04 43.84 7.33
C ASN A 191 -30.30 42.34 7.60
N GLY A 192 -31.42 41.81 7.10
CA GLY A 192 -31.82 40.43 7.33
C GLY A 192 -30.82 39.36 6.85
N ASN A 193 -29.75 39.74 6.14
CA ASN A 193 -28.69 38.85 5.70
C ASN A 193 -27.45 38.88 6.61
N GLY A 194 -27.24 39.92 7.43
CA GLY A 194 -26.10 40.04 8.36
C GLY A 194 -25.65 41.49 8.59
N CYS A 195 -24.47 41.65 9.21
CA CYS A 195 -23.89 42.95 9.54
C CYS A 195 -22.47 43.07 8.96
N TYR A 196 -22.25 44.00 8.02
CA TYR A 196 -20.98 44.16 7.29
C TYR A 196 -20.73 45.61 6.90
N LEU A 197 -19.48 45.94 6.58
CA LEU A 197 -19.12 47.24 6.00
C LEU A 197 -19.57 47.32 4.54
N ASP A 198 -20.12 48.46 4.13
CA ASP A 198 -20.62 48.73 2.79
C ASP A 198 -19.48 48.70 1.76
N PRO A 199 -19.39 47.66 0.91
CA PRO A 199 -18.32 47.57 -0.07
C PRO A 199 -18.47 48.59 -1.21
N GLU A 200 -19.66 49.19 -1.42
CA GLU A 200 -19.84 50.27 -2.41
C GLU A 200 -19.29 51.62 -1.91
N ASN A 201 -19.02 51.74 -0.61
CA ASN A 201 -18.48 52.95 -0.02
C ASN A 201 -16.96 53.06 -0.27
N ALA A 202 -16.55 54.09 -1.02
CA ALA A 202 -15.14 54.32 -1.36
C ALA A 202 -14.23 54.52 -0.13
N GLU A 203 -14.74 55.04 0.98
CA GLU A 203 -13.96 55.19 2.22
C GLU A 203 -13.70 53.82 2.88
N VAL A 204 -14.65 52.88 2.78
CA VAL A 204 -14.45 51.49 3.21
C VAL A 204 -13.38 50.81 2.35
N GLN A 205 -13.44 50.98 1.03
CA GLN A 205 -12.43 50.41 0.12
C GLN A 205 -11.02 50.93 0.44
N ALA A 206 -10.88 52.24 0.66
CA ALA A 206 -9.60 52.86 1.05
C ALA A 206 -9.14 52.40 2.44
N PHE A 207 -10.06 52.26 3.40
CA PHE A 207 -9.77 51.75 4.74
C PHE A 207 -9.18 50.33 4.70
N ILE A 208 -9.67 49.47 3.81
CA ILE A 208 -9.10 48.12 3.62
C ILE A 208 -7.66 48.18 3.08
N GLY A 209 -7.37 49.12 2.18
CA GLY A 209 -5.99 49.40 1.73
C GLY A 209 -5.07 49.83 2.88
N GLU A 210 -5.56 50.66 3.80
CA GLU A 210 -4.79 51.07 5.00
C GLU A 210 -4.55 49.90 5.97
N ILE A 211 -5.47 48.93 6.08
CA ILE A 211 -5.23 47.68 6.83
C ILE A 211 -4.07 46.90 6.21
N ALA A 212 -4.07 46.71 4.88
CA ALA A 212 -3.00 46.02 4.18
C ALA A 212 -1.64 46.72 4.37
N LYS A 213 -1.64 48.06 4.34
CA LYS A 213 -0.45 48.87 4.62
C LYS A 213 0.04 48.69 6.06
N GLU A 214 -0.84 48.77 7.06
CA GLU A 214 -0.46 48.59 8.46
C GLU A 214 0.18 47.22 8.71
N LEU A 215 -0.39 46.16 8.12
CA LEU A 215 0.15 44.81 8.19
C LEU A 215 1.53 44.71 7.51
N THR A 216 1.66 45.23 6.28
CA THR A 216 2.90 45.10 5.49
C THR A 216 4.03 46.01 5.97
N GLU A 217 3.74 47.13 6.65
CA GLU A 217 4.74 47.99 7.30
C GLU A 217 5.14 47.45 8.68
N GLY A 218 4.22 46.79 9.37
CA GLY A 218 4.36 46.40 10.77
C GLY A 218 4.97 45.02 11.02
N TYR A 219 4.80 44.07 10.08
CA TYR A 219 5.09 42.65 10.30
C TYR A 219 5.89 42.03 9.15
N ASN A 220 6.67 41.00 9.47
CA ASN A 220 7.42 40.20 8.48
C ASN A 220 6.51 39.20 7.76
N ILE A 221 5.55 39.71 6.97
CA ILE A 221 4.62 38.89 6.19
C ILE A 221 4.98 38.88 4.71
N ALA A 222 4.76 37.75 4.06
CA ALA A 222 4.95 37.53 2.63
C ALA A 222 3.85 38.16 1.76
N GLY A 223 2.74 38.56 2.37
CA GLY A 223 1.64 39.14 1.64
C GLY A 223 0.34 39.25 2.44
N VAL A 224 -0.67 39.82 1.77
CA VAL A 224 -2.02 39.97 2.29
C VAL A 224 -2.99 39.24 1.37
N VAL A 225 -3.90 38.45 1.94
CA VAL A 225 -4.85 37.64 1.19
C VAL A 225 -6.27 38.02 1.59
N LEU A 226 -7.06 38.48 0.62
CA LEU A 226 -8.45 38.83 0.83
C LEU A 226 -9.32 37.57 0.87
N SER A 227 -10.05 37.35 1.97
CA SER A 227 -10.92 36.19 2.19
C SER A 227 -12.36 36.62 2.48
N GLY A 228 -13.27 35.64 2.57
CA GLY A 228 -14.66 35.86 3.00
C GLY A 228 -15.54 36.56 1.96
N VAL A 229 -15.03 36.83 0.76
CA VAL A 229 -15.69 37.68 -0.25
C VAL A 229 -16.77 36.98 -1.08
N ASP A 230 -16.84 35.65 -1.09
CA ASP A 230 -17.72 34.86 -1.94
C ASP A 230 -18.96 34.32 -1.20
N THR A 231 -19.28 34.88 -0.04
CA THR A 231 -20.40 34.45 0.78
C THR A 231 -21.74 34.98 0.27
N LYS A 232 -22.83 34.26 0.54
CA LYS A 232 -24.21 34.70 0.21
C LYS A 232 -24.62 36.02 0.89
N LEU A 233 -23.87 36.45 1.91
CA LEU A 233 -24.08 37.73 2.60
C LEU A 233 -24.15 38.91 1.62
N TYR A 234 -23.35 38.84 0.54
CA TYR A 234 -23.15 39.92 -0.42
C TYR A 234 -23.99 39.78 -1.71
N ALA A 235 -24.77 38.71 -1.84
CA ALA A 235 -25.48 38.37 -3.09
C ALA A 235 -26.48 39.44 -3.56
N SER A 236 -26.95 40.30 -2.64
CA SER A 236 -27.91 41.37 -2.95
C SER A 236 -27.26 42.71 -3.35
N ILE A 237 -25.93 42.81 -3.35
CA ILE A 237 -25.22 44.08 -3.62
C ILE A 237 -25.02 44.25 -5.14
N PRO A 238 -25.59 45.30 -5.78
CA PRO A 238 -25.63 45.40 -7.24
C PRO A 238 -24.27 45.43 -7.94
N ASN A 239 -23.28 46.14 -7.39
CA ASN A 239 -21.96 46.34 -8.01
C ASN A 239 -20.84 45.57 -7.28
N TYR A 240 -21.18 44.51 -6.56
CA TYR A 240 -20.25 43.84 -5.65
C TYR A 240 -18.96 43.35 -6.32
N SER A 241 -19.05 42.78 -7.53
CA SER A 241 -17.89 42.33 -8.30
C SER A 241 -16.86 43.45 -8.51
N GLN A 242 -17.33 44.63 -8.94
CA GLN A 242 -16.49 45.81 -9.11
C GLN A 242 -15.93 46.32 -7.77
N CYS A 243 -16.69 46.18 -6.69
CA CYS A 243 -16.21 46.56 -5.36
C CYS A 243 -15.03 45.67 -4.94
N ILE A 244 -15.12 44.36 -5.15
CA ILE A 244 -14.01 43.43 -4.85
C ILE A 244 -12.81 43.68 -5.74
N GLU A 245 -13.01 44.00 -7.02
CA GLU A 245 -11.92 44.41 -7.91
C GLU A 245 -11.20 45.66 -7.39
N ASN A 246 -11.94 46.68 -6.96
CA ASN A 246 -11.39 47.91 -6.40
C ASN A 246 -10.70 47.67 -5.05
N ILE A 247 -11.28 46.87 -4.16
CA ILE A 247 -10.69 46.52 -2.86
C ILE A 247 -9.38 45.76 -3.07
N SER A 248 -9.35 44.82 -4.00
CA SER A 248 -8.13 44.07 -4.34
C SER A 248 -7.03 45.01 -4.85
N LEU A 249 -7.39 45.99 -5.69
CA LEU A 249 -6.47 47.03 -6.13
C LEU A 249 -5.98 47.91 -4.96
N GLN A 250 -6.87 48.33 -4.06
CA GLN A 250 -6.50 49.08 -2.86
C GLN A 250 -5.51 48.31 -1.99
N ILE A 251 -5.70 47.01 -1.80
CA ILE A 251 -4.74 46.16 -1.08
C ILE A 251 -3.39 46.17 -1.81
N LYS A 252 -3.37 45.85 -3.11
CA LYS A 252 -2.15 45.73 -3.90
C LYS A 252 -1.33 47.02 -3.97
N GLU A 253 -1.98 48.17 -4.17
CA GLU A 253 -1.32 49.47 -4.30
C GLU A 253 -0.79 50.03 -2.97
N ASN A 254 -1.35 49.61 -1.84
CA ASN A 254 -0.96 50.10 -0.51
C ASN A 254 0.03 49.20 0.24
N MET A 255 0.41 48.03 -0.30
CA MET A 255 1.47 47.21 0.28
C MET A 255 2.82 47.94 0.30
N SER A 256 3.59 47.79 1.38
CA SER A 256 4.83 48.56 1.59
C SER A 256 5.99 48.14 0.68
N THR A 257 6.09 46.84 0.37
CA THR A 257 7.20 46.28 -0.42
C THR A 257 6.70 45.37 -1.55
N PRO A 258 5.98 45.91 -2.55
CA PRO A 258 5.30 45.12 -3.59
C PRO A 258 6.25 44.37 -4.55
N GLN A 259 7.56 44.54 -4.40
CA GLN A 259 8.56 43.77 -5.15
C GLN A 259 8.84 42.38 -4.54
N VAL A 260 8.49 42.19 -3.26
CA VAL A 260 8.70 40.94 -2.51
C VAL A 260 7.41 40.42 -1.86
N GLN A 261 6.50 41.32 -1.47
CA GLN A 261 5.18 40.98 -0.95
C GLN A 261 4.19 40.73 -2.08
N ARG A 262 3.22 39.84 -1.84
CA ARG A 262 2.18 39.47 -2.82
C ARG A 262 0.78 39.71 -2.28
N SER A 263 -0.14 40.11 -3.14
CA SER A 263 -1.58 40.14 -2.82
C SER A 263 -2.29 38.91 -3.38
N GLY A 264 -3.24 38.38 -2.62
CA GLY A 264 -4.05 37.23 -3.04
C GLY A 264 -5.53 37.40 -2.75
N ILE A 265 -6.34 36.51 -3.32
CA ILE A 265 -7.78 36.39 -3.02
C ILE A 265 -8.13 34.91 -2.80
N ILE A 266 -8.92 34.61 -1.76
CA ILE A 266 -9.45 33.27 -1.46
C ILE A 266 -10.93 33.24 -1.79
N LEU A 267 -11.34 32.30 -2.65
CA LEU A 267 -12.73 31.97 -2.94
C LEU A 267 -13.04 30.61 -2.30
N ASN A 268 -13.81 30.62 -1.21
CA ASN A 268 -14.05 29.44 -0.38
C ASN A 268 -15.07 28.47 -0.98
N THR A 269 -15.94 28.93 -1.88
CA THR A 269 -17.03 28.21 -2.56
C THR A 269 -16.86 28.30 -4.08
N VAL A 270 -17.45 27.34 -4.81
CA VAL A 270 -17.67 27.53 -6.25
C VAL A 270 -18.59 28.76 -6.40
N PRO A 271 -18.14 29.87 -7.03
CA PRO A 271 -18.71 31.18 -6.77
C PRO A 271 -20.21 31.25 -7.08
N GLN A 272 -21.04 31.52 -6.07
CA GLN A 272 -22.45 31.88 -6.29
C GLN A 272 -22.61 33.37 -6.67
N ILE A 273 -21.53 34.14 -6.53
CA ILE A 273 -21.41 35.55 -6.88
C ILE A 273 -20.10 35.71 -7.66
N ASP A 274 -20.15 36.34 -8.84
CA ASP A 274 -18.96 36.54 -9.66
C ASP A 274 -18.06 37.64 -9.05
N VAL A 275 -16.96 37.24 -8.44
CA VAL A 275 -15.90 38.11 -7.90
C VAL A 275 -14.59 37.97 -8.67
N THR A 276 -14.64 37.37 -9.87
CA THR A 276 -13.45 36.99 -10.63
C THR A 276 -12.80 38.16 -11.38
N GLY A 277 -13.44 39.34 -11.41
CA GLY A 277 -12.90 40.56 -12.02
C GLY A 277 -11.53 40.95 -11.49
N ALA A 278 -11.29 40.79 -10.18
CA ALA A 278 -9.98 41.05 -9.57
C ALA A 278 -8.85 40.17 -10.16
N ILE A 279 -9.19 38.95 -10.59
CA ILE A 279 -8.25 37.99 -11.20
C ILE A 279 -7.95 38.44 -12.64
N GLN A 280 -8.98 38.72 -13.44
CA GLN A 280 -8.81 39.11 -14.85
C GLN A 280 -8.10 40.45 -15.03
N SER A 281 -8.31 41.39 -14.10
CA SER A 281 -7.62 42.68 -14.12
C SER A 281 -6.19 42.64 -13.58
N GLY A 282 -5.73 41.50 -13.04
CA GLY A 282 -4.39 41.36 -12.45
C GLY A 282 -4.20 42.17 -11.15
N ASN A 283 -5.29 42.51 -10.47
CA ASN A 283 -5.28 43.30 -9.23
C ASN A 283 -4.81 42.46 -8.02
N VAL A 284 -4.64 41.16 -8.21
CA VAL A 284 -3.98 40.23 -7.28
C VAL A 284 -2.82 39.54 -7.98
N ASP A 285 -1.87 39.00 -7.21
CA ASP A 285 -0.74 38.22 -7.74
C ASP A 285 -1.07 36.72 -7.79
N PHE A 286 -2.00 36.26 -6.94
CA PHE A 286 -2.49 34.88 -6.96
C PHE A 286 -3.95 34.75 -6.54
N ALA A 287 -4.58 33.66 -6.94
CA ALA A 287 -5.92 33.29 -6.54
C ALA A 287 -5.91 31.89 -5.91
N VAL A 288 -6.60 31.78 -4.77
CA VAL A 288 -6.82 30.54 -4.05
C VAL A 288 -8.29 30.17 -4.23
N LEU A 289 -8.58 29.07 -4.93
CA LEU A 289 -9.93 28.73 -5.34
C LEU A 289 -10.33 27.37 -4.77
N ALA A 290 -11.50 27.27 -4.16
CA ALA A 290 -12.08 26.00 -3.74
C ALA A 290 -11.96 24.95 -4.85
N ALA A 291 -11.33 23.83 -4.52
CA ALA A 291 -11.27 22.69 -5.42
C ALA A 291 -12.71 22.26 -5.80
N PRO A 292 -12.94 21.77 -7.04
CA PRO A 292 -14.24 21.26 -7.40
C PRO A 292 -14.73 20.18 -6.42
N GLY A 293 -16.03 20.24 -6.07
CA GLY A 293 -16.60 19.43 -4.99
C GLY A 293 -16.87 17.96 -5.32
N ASP A 294 -16.79 17.55 -6.60
CA ASP A 294 -16.87 16.14 -7.00
C ASP A 294 -15.55 15.75 -7.67
N THR A 295 -14.79 14.89 -7.01
CA THR A 295 -13.49 14.38 -7.48
C THR A 295 -13.58 12.93 -7.95
N SER A 296 -14.80 12.36 -8.03
CA SER A 296 -15.00 10.97 -8.44
C SER A 296 -14.75 10.75 -9.93
N ASP A 297 -15.05 11.76 -10.76
CA ASP A 297 -14.71 11.80 -12.17
C ASP A 297 -13.41 12.59 -12.37
N THR A 298 -12.30 11.87 -12.46
CA THR A 298 -10.95 12.47 -12.59
C THR A 298 -10.80 13.28 -13.89
N GLN A 299 -11.53 12.94 -14.95
CA GLN A 299 -11.48 13.66 -16.22
C GLN A 299 -12.16 15.02 -16.10
N VAL A 300 -13.38 15.04 -15.55
CA VAL A 300 -14.12 16.30 -15.29
C VAL A 300 -13.35 17.17 -14.30
N TYR A 301 -12.82 16.57 -13.23
CA TYR A 301 -12.03 17.27 -12.23
C TYR A 301 -10.77 17.91 -12.83
N SER A 302 -10.01 17.15 -13.64
CA SER A 302 -8.83 17.65 -14.35
C SER A 302 -9.17 18.79 -15.30
N GLN A 303 -10.26 18.67 -16.04
CA GLN A 303 -10.73 19.73 -16.94
C GLN A 303 -11.02 21.01 -16.17
N GLN A 304 -11.70 20.93 -15.02
CA GLN A 304 -12.02 22.11 -14.21
C GLN A 304 -10.77 22.77 -13.63
N LEU A 305 -9.79 21.98 -13.16
CA LEU A 305 -8.48 22.49 -12.73
C LEU A 305 -7.77 23.21 -13.87
N HIS A 306 -7.77 22.63 -15.07
CA HIS A 306 -7.16 23.22 -16.26
C HIS A 306 -7.84 24.54 -16.66
N GLU A 307 -9.17 24.58 -16.64
CA GLU A 307 -9.94 25.79 -16.94
C GLU A 307 -9.61 26.94 -15.96
N TRP A 308 -9.51 26.65 -14.67
CA TRP A 308 -9.11 27.64 -13.66
C TRP A 308 -7.67 28.12 -13.83
N SER A 309 -6.75 27.20 -14.12
CA SER A 309 -5.36 27.55 -14.45
C SER A 309 -5.29 28.49 -15.65
N GLN A 310 -6.00 28.16 -16.74
CA GLN A 310 -6.06 29.01 -17.94
C GLN A 310 -6.70 30.37 -17.64
N PHE A 311 -7.77 30.39 -16.87
CA PHE A 311 -8.45 31.63 -16.47
C PHE A 311 -7.52 32.56 -15.68
N CYS A 312 -6.82 32.04 -14.67
CA CYS A 312 -5.86 32.82 -13.87
C CYS A 312 -4.67 33.29 -14.72
N SER A 313 -4.14 32.41 -15.57
CA SER A 313 -3.02 32.74 -16.46
C SER A 313 -3.35 33.86 -17.45
N GLN A 314 -4.60 33.99 -17.90
CA GLN A 314 -5.03 35.10 -18.78
C GLN A 314 -4.95 36.47 -18.07
N GLY A 315 -5.19 36.50 -16.76
CA GLY A 315 -5.02 37.70 -15.92
C GLY A 315 -3.58 37.90 -15.41
N GLY A 316 -2.65 36.99 -15.71
CA GLY A 316 -1.29 37.01 -15.15
C GLY A 316 -1.22 36.65 -13.66
N VAL A 317 -2.21 35.90 -13.16
CA VAL A 317 -2.38 35.53 -11.76
C VAL A 317 -2.01 34.06 -11.56
N LEU A 318 -1.30 33.74 -10.47
CA LEU A 318 -0.99 32.34 -10.12
C LEU A 318 -2.23 31.63 -9.55
N PHE A 319 -2.40 30.37 -9.90
CA PHE A 319 -3.54 29.55 -9.46
C PHE A 319 -3.10 28.56 -8.38
N TYR A 320 -3.80 28.57 -7.24
CA TYR A 320 -3.68 27.57 -6.18
C TYR A 320 -5.06 26.99 -5.83
N PRO A 321 -5.31 25.68 -5.97
CA PRO A 321 -6.52 25.06 -5.46
C PRO A 321 -6.50 25.03 -3.92
N LEU A 322 -7.69 25.23 -3.33
CA LEU A 322 -7.98 25.12 -1.90
C LEU A 322 -8.66 23.78 -1.63
N PHE A 323 -7.94 22.88 -0.97
CA PHE A 323 -8.45 21.57 -0.56
C PHE A 323 -9.11 21.63 0.82
N GLY A 324 -10.22 20.91 1.01
CA GLY A 324 -10.90 20.74 2.30
C GLY A 324 -11.91 21.83 2.72
N SER A 325 -12.11 22.88 1.92
CA SER A 325 -12.95 24.03 2.33
C SER A 325 -14.45 23.77 2.33
N GLN A 326 -14.92 22.71 1.64
CA GLN A 326 -16.34 22.38 1.45
C GLN A 326 -16.74 21.02 2.05
N ASP A 327 -15.76 20.22 2.45
CA ASP A 327 -15.97 18.84 2.90
C ASP A 327 -14.87 18.44 3.88
N GLU A 328 -15.23 18.25 5.16
CA GLU A 328 -14.32 17.78 6.20
C GLU A 328 -13.87 16.32 5.94
N THR A 329 -14.57 15.57 5.09
CA THR A 329 -14.17 14.23 4.62
C THR A 329 -13.21 14.27 3.43
N ALA A 330 -12.88 15.45 2.86
CA ALA A 330 -11.87 15.57 1.80
C ALA A 330 -10.46 15.10 2.23
N PHE A 331 -10.25 14.95 3.53
CA PHE A 331 -9.03 14.39 4.12
C PHE A 331 -9.03 12.85 4.17
N GLU A 332 -10.18 12.22 3.89
CA GLU A 332 -10.34 10.78 3.76
C GLU A 332 -9.86 10.34 2.37
N HIS A 333 -8.55 10.14 2.27
CA HIS A 333 -7.87 9.29 1.28
C HIS A 333 -7.64 9.82 -0.15
N THR A 334 -8.26 10.90 -0.67
CA THR A 334 -8.04 11.33 -2.08
C THR A 334 -7.12 12.54 -2.28
N ILE A 335 -6.77 13.25 -1.20
CA ILE A 335 -6.11 14.57 -1.27
C ILE A 335 -4.81 14.58 -2.08
N GLU A 336 -4.12 13.46 -2.13
CA GLU A 336 -2.87 13.28 -2.87
C GLU A 336 -3.05 13.20 -4.37
N ARG A 337 -4.02 12.38 -4.78
CA ARG A 337 -4.44 12.25 -6.17
C ARG A 337 -4.89 13.62 -6.66
N ASP A 338 -5.68 14.31 -5.85
CA ASP A 338 -6.21 15.61 -6.23
C ASP A 338 -5.09 16.68 -6.29
N ALA A 339 -4.09 16.62 -5.40
CA ALA A 339 -2.89 17.45 -5.46
C ALA A 339 -2.01 17.16 -6.70
N ALA A 340 -1.84 15.89 -7.07
CA ALA A 340 -1.14 15.49 -8.28
C ALA A 340 -1.86 15.98 -9.55
N LEU A 341 -3.18 15.77 -9.64
CA LEU A 341 -4.00 16.26 -10.73
C LEU A 341 -3.96 17.79 -10.85
N ALA A 342 -3.97 18.51 -9.73
CA ALA A 342 -3.82 19.96 -9.72
C ALA A 342 -2.50 20.41 -10.36
N LYS A 343 -1.39 19.78 -9.98
CA LYS A 343 -0.07 20.05 -10.55
C LYS A 343 -0.03 19.77 -12.05
N ASP A 344 -0.54 18.61 -12.48
CA ASP A 344 -0.57 18.20 -13.89
C ASP A 344 -1.45 19.13 -14.75
N ASN A 345 -2.43 19.79 -14.14
CA ASN A 345 -3.33 20.73 -14.80
C ASN A 345 -2.94 22.22 -14.62
N GLY A 346 -1.70 22.49 -14.20
CA GLY A 346 -1.11 23.83 -14.24
C GLY A 346 -1.27 24.66 -12.96
N ALA A 347 -1.69 24.07 -11.85
CA ALA A 347 -1.61 24.73 -10.55
C ALA A 347 -0.16 25.08 -10.20
N SER A 348 0.05 26.25 -9.59
CA SER A 348 1.39 26.76 -9.21
C SER A 348 1.83 26.33 -7.81
N GLY A 349 1.05 25.46 -7.17
CA GLY A 349 1.12 25.07 -5.77
C GLY A 349 -0.26 24.69 -5.27
N LEU A 350 -0.45 24.57 -3.95
CA LEU A 350 -1.72 24.27 -3.31
C LEU A 350 -1.88 24.98 -1.96
N VAL A 351 -3.14 25.07 -1.52
CA VAL A 351 -3.50 25.52 -0.18
C VAL A 351 -4.40 24.47 0.47
N ILE A 352 -4.07 24.06 1.69
CA ILE A 352 -4.92 23.17 2.49
C ILE A 352 -5.72 24.02 3.47
N SER A 353 -7.04 23.80 3.50
CA SER A 353 -7.89 24.44 4.49
C SER A 353 -7.69 23.81 5.86
N ASN A 354 -7.37 24.65 6.83
CA ASN A 354 -7.46 24.46 8.27
C ASN A 354 -6.44 23.46 8.81
N TYR A 355 -5.47 24.00 9.54
CA TYR A 355 -4.44 23.24 10.26
C TYR A 355 -5.01 22.09 11.12
N SER A 356 -6.11 22.31 11.83
CA SER A 356 -6.75 21.32 12.71
C SER A 356 -7.20 20.05 11.98
N SER A 357 -7.59 20.13 10.71
CA SER A 357 -7.98 18.97 9.91
C SER A 357 -6.77 18.08 9.54
N LEU A 358 -5.57 18.65 9.53
CA LEU A 358 -4.31 17.92 9.27
C LEU A 358 -3.68 17.39 10.55
N ASN A 359 -3.78 18.14 11.66
CA ASN A 359 -3.19 17.79 12.95
C ASN A 359 -4.14 16.96 13.83
N THR A 360 -4.49 15.77 13.35
CA THR A 360 -5.30 14.78 14.10
C THR A 360 -4.41 13.79 14.87
N GLU A 361 -4.99 12.78 15.52
CA GLU A 361 -4.22 11.66 16.11
C GLU A 361 -3.67 10.72 15.03
N ALA A 362 -4.46 10.46 13.98
CA ALA A 362 -4.06 9.59 12.87
C ALA A 362 -3.05 10.26 11.92
N ARG A 363 -3.24 11.56 11.62
CA ARG A 363 -2.40 12.40 10.72
C ARG A 363 -2.13 11.80 9.34
N THR A 364 -2.93 10.85 8.88
CA THR A 364 -2.74 10.17 7.58
C THR A 364 -2.57 11.17 6.44
N SER A 365 -3.50 12.12 6.29
CA SER A 365 -3.45 13.12 5.21
C SER A 365 -2.21 14.01 5.27
N ALA A 366 -1.67 14.28 6.46
CA ALA A 366 -0.44 15.06 6.62
C ALA A 366 0.80 14.27 6.18
N TYR A 367 0.90 12.98 6.55
CA TYR A 367 1.99 12.11 6.08
C TYR A 367 1.98 11.99 4.57
N LEU A 368 0.80 11.76 4.03
CA LEU A 368 0.55 11.60 2.62
C LEU A 368 1.02 12.85 1.86
N LEU A 369 0.45 14.02 2.15
CA LEU A 369 0.86 15.28 1.51
C LEU A 369 2.37 15.54 1.62
N ALA A 370 2.96 15.28 2.78
CA ALA A 370 4.40 15.46 2.99
C ALA A 370 5.24 14.56 2.07
N ALA A 371 4.84 13.29 1.89
CA ALA A 371 5.49 12.39 0.95
C ALA A 371 5.32 12.88 -0.49
N SER A 372 4.13 13.39 -0.87
CA SER A 372 3.88 13.96 -2.20
C SER A 372 4.75 15.19 -2.50
N PHE A 373 5.07 16.00 -1.49
CA PHE A 373 6.00 17.13 -1.64
C PHE A 373 7.46 16.72 -1.87
N GLN A 374 7.82 15.48 -1.57
CA GLN A 374 9.19 14.96 -1.74
C GLN A 374 9.40 14.27 -3.10
N GLU A 375 8.33 13.96 -3.83
CA GLU A 375 8.42 13.25 -5.11
C GLU A 375 8.87 14.18 -6.25
N SER A 376 10.10 13.99 -6.74
CA SER A 376 10.72 14.91 -7.70
C SER A 376 10.47 14.61 -9.19
N ASP A 377 9.84 13.49 -9.55
CA ASP A 377 9.37 13.17 -10.90
C ASP A 377 8.44 11.93 -10.82
N ASN A 378 7.28 11.94 -11.49
CA ASN A 378 6.32 10.81 -11.48
C ASN A 378 6.50 9.84 -12.66
N SER A 379 7.51 10.06 -13.51
CA SER A 379 7.79 9.15 -14.61
C SER A 379 8.37 7.81 -14.11
N LEU A 380 7.49 6.84 -13.87
CA LEU A 380 7.88 5.43 -13.87
C LEU A 380 8.32 5.09 -15.30
N GLU A 381 9.57 4.61 -15.46
CA GLU A 381 10.12 4.17 -16.74
C GLU A 381 9.55 2.82 -17.20
N ILE A 382 8.23 2.60 -17.06
CA ILE A 382 7.53 1.42 -17.58
C ILE A 382 6.61 1.86 -18.72
N ASP A 383 6.78 1.22 -19.87
CA ASP A 383 5.91 1.41 -21.01
C ASP A 383 4.60 0.64 -20.81
N LEU A 384 3.53 1.38 -20.49
CA LEU A 384 2.18 0.87 -20.35
C LEU A 384 1.38 0.96 -21.66
N THR A 385 1.98 1.44 -22.74
CA THR A 385 1.26 1.67 -24.00
C THR A 385 1.01 0.38 -24.78
N TYR A 386 -0.02 0.40 -25.61
CA TYR A 386 -0.36 -0.69 -26.51
C TYR A 386 -0.87 -0.16 -27.85
N PRO A 387 -0.76 -0.95 -28.94
CA PRO A 387 -1.20 -0.53 -30.27
C PRO A 387 -2.69 -0.25 -30.36
N THR A 388 -3.05 0.74 -31.16
CA THR A 388 -4.44 1.06 -31.57
C THR A 388 -4.69 0.69 -33.04
N ASP A 389 -3.84 -0.14 -33.63
CA ASP A 389 -4.04 -0.64 -34.99
C ASP A 389 -5.09 -1.76 -34.99
N PHE A 390 -5.86 -1.87 -36.08
CA PHE A 390 -6.86 -2.91 -36.25
C PHE A 390 -6.23 -4.30 -36.43
N GLU A 391 -6.16 -5.06 -35.34
CA GLU A 391 -5.57 -6.40 -35.31
C GLU A 391 -6.39 -7.37 -34.46
N ILE A 392 -6.34 -8.65 -34.85
CA ILE A 392 -6.81 -9.76 -34.03
C ILE A 392 -5.61 -10.27 -33.24
N THR A 393 -5.65 -10.11 -31.92
CA THR A 393 -4.52 -10.42 -31.04
C THR A 393 -4.60 -11.84 -30.50
N ARG A 394 -5.80 -12.37 -30.31
CA ARG A 394 -6.02 -13.73 -29.82
C ARG A 394 -7.23 -14.39 -30.50
N PRO A 395 -7.05 -15.48 -31.26
CA PRO A 395 -5.75 -16.03 -31.65
C PRO A 395 -5.13 -15.20 -32.78
N SER A 396 -3.84 -14.87 -32.66
CA SER A 396 -3.07 -14.16 -33.70
C SER A 396 -2.71 -15.05 -34.90
N GLU A 397 -2.77 -16.36 -34.71
CA GLU A 397 -2.54 -17.38 -35.73
C GLU A 397 -3.65 -18.44 -35.72
N GLN A 398 -3.58 -19.42 -36.62
CA GLN A 398 -4.53 -20.53 -36.63
C GLN A 398 -4.43 -21.34 -35.33
N LEU A 399 -5.53 -21.45 -34.59
CA LEU A 399 -5.61 -22.18 -33.32
C LEU A 399 -6.29 -23.54 -33.50
N ILE A 400 -5.82 -24.56 -32.76
CA ILE A 400 -6.50 -25.85 -32.61
C ILE A 400 -6.99 -25.96 -31.16
N THR A 401 -8.27 -26.26 -30.96
CA THR A 401 -8.88 -26.37 -29.62
C THR A 401 -9.84 -27.54 -29.51
N SER A 402 -10.20 -27.91 -28.28
CA SER A 402 -11.33 -28.81 -27.97
C SER A 402 -12.57 -28.04 -27.49
N TYR A 403 -12.43 -26.75 -27.16
CA TYR A 403 -13.52 -25.93 -26.63
C TYR A 403 -14.60 -25.71 -27.67
N GLU A 404 -15.85 -25.68 -27.22
CA GLU A 404 -17.01 -25.36 -28.06
C GLU A 404 -17.24 -23.86 -28.21
N THR A 405 -16.57 -23.06 -27.40
CA THR A 405 -16.55 -21.61 -27.48
C THR A 405 -15.12 -21.11 -27.42
N TYR A 406 -14.90 -19.92 -27.96
CA TYR A 406 -13.63 -19.22 -27.85
C TYR A 406 -13.87 -17.72 -27.76
N TYR A 407 -13.10 -17.02 -26.94
CA TYR A 407 -13.16 -15.58 -26.77
C TYR A 407 -12.05 -14.94 -27.61
N ILE A 408 -12.44 -14.36 -28.73
CA ILE A 408 -11.53 -13.67 -29.66
C ILE A 408 -11.34 -12.25 -29.16
N THR A 409 -10.09 -11.77 -29.13
CA THR A 409 -9.77 -10.40 -28.71
C THR A 409 -8.93 -9.68 -29.77
N GLY A 410 -8.90 -8.35 -29.69
CA GLY A 410 -8.09 -7.53 -30.57
C GLY A 410 -7.96 -6.07 -30.14
N THR A 411 -7.19 -5.34 -30.95
CA THR A 411 -6.98 -3.87 -30.87
C THR A 411 -7.58 -3.22 -32.12
N SER A 412 -7.90 -1.93 -32.04
CA SER A 412 -8.52 -1.20 -33.14
C SER A 412 -8.40 0.32 -32.97
N ASP A 413 -8.66 1.07 -34.05
CA ASP A 413 -8.75 2.53 -34.00
C ASP A 413 -10.02 2.90 -33.21
N PRO A 414 -9.94 3.58 -32.06
CA PRO A 414 -11.11 3.92 -31.26
C PRO A 414 -12.07 4.90 -31.94
N SER A 415 -11.64 5.61 -32.99
CA SER A 415 -12.49 6.54 -33.74
C SER A 415 -13.43 5.87 -34.75
N GLN A 416 -13.32 4.55 -34.93
CA GLN A 416 -14.09 3.78 -35.92
C GLN A 416 -14.68 2.50 -35.31
N PRO A 417 -15.88 2.08 -35.73
CA PRO A 417 -16.49 0.86 -35.21
C PRO A 417 -15.83 -0.40 -35.77
N VAL A 418 -15.62 -1.40 -34.92
CA VAL A 418 -15.27 -2.77 -35.35
C VAL A 418 -16.54 -3.55 -35.67
N MET A 419 -16.61 -4.12 -36.87
CA MET A 419 -17.75 -4.90 -37.34
C MET A 419 -17.46 -6.40 -37.27
N TYR A 420 -18.37 -7.18 -36.68
CA TYR A 420 -18.38 -8.65 -36.70
C TYR A 420 -19.72 -9.15 -37.24
N GLN A 421 -19.69 -9.98 -38.28
CA GLN A 421 -20.90 -10.49 -38.97
C GLN A 421 -21.85 -9.39 -39.50
N GLY A 422 -21.35 -8.18 -39.73
CA GLY A 422 -22.14 -7.05 -40.23
C GLY A 422 -22.75 -6.17 -39.15
N GLU A 423 -22.58 -6.52 -37.87
CA GLU A 423 -23.00 -5.74 -36.71
C GLU A 423 -21.78 -5.11 -36.02
N GLU A 424 -21.98 -3.96 -35.38
CA GLU A 424 -20.95 -3.27 -34.59
C GLU A 424 -20.69 -4.02 -33.28
N LEU A 425 -19.43 -4.12 -32.86
CA LEU A 425 -19.05 -4.70 -31.58
C LEU A 425 -19.22 -3.70 -30.45
N GLU A 426 -20.24 -3.90 -29.62
CA GLU A 426 -20.47 -3.09 -28.41
C GLU A 426 -19.33 -3.19 -27.36
N SER A 427 -18.50 -4.24 -27.46
CA SER A 427 -17.38 -4.47 -26.56
C SER A 427 -16.11 -3.67 -26.89
N GLN A 428 -16.15 -2.81 -27.92
CA GLN A 428 -15.05 -1.91 -28.24
C GLN A 428 -14.94 -0.80 -27.20
N THR A 429 -13.80 -0.71 -26.53
CA THR A 429 -13.54 0.28 -25.47
C THR A 429 -13.11 1.63 -26.04
N SER A 430 -12.98 2.63 -25.15
CA SER A 430 -12.61 4.00 -25.53
C SER A 430 -11.19 4.12 -26.10
N THR A 431 -10.31 3.16 -25.77
CA THR A 431 -8.94 3.03 -26.31
C THR A 431 -8.82 2.02 -27.46
N GLY A 432 -9.93 1.40 -27.89
CA GLY A 432 -9.96 0.50 -29.05
C GLY A 432 -9.62 -0.96 -28.73
N LEU A 433 -9.71 -1.39 -27.48
CA LEU A 433 -9.66 -2.81 -27.14
C LEU A 433 -11.03 -3.45 -27.39
N TRP A 434 -11.09 -4.71 -27.81
CA TRP A 434 -12.36 -5.38 -28.02
C TRP A 434 -12.26 -6.90 -27.82
N GLY A 435 -13.41 -7.53 -27.54
CA GLY A 435 -13.49 -8.97 -27.39
C GLY A 435 -14.88 -9.53 -27.69
N VAL A 436 -14.95 -10.73 -28.28
CA VAL A 436 -16.21 -11.40 -28.62
C VAL A 436 -16.12 -12.91 -28.42
N GLN A 437 -17.13 -13.48 -27.75
CA GLN A 437 -17.24 -14.93 -27.64
C GLN A 437 -17.89 -15.50 -28.91
N VAL A 438 -17.24 -16.50 -29.49
CA VAL A 438 -17.73 -17.21 -30.67
C VAL A 438 -17.98 -18.68 -30.39
N GLN A 439 -18.92 -19.28 -31.11
CA GLN A 439 -19.13 -20.72 -31.11
C GLN A 439 -18.11 -21.39 -32.05
N VAL A 440 -17.51 -22.49 -31.62
CA VAL A 440 -16.54 -23.29 -32.36
C VAL A 440 -17.10 -24.70 -32.62
N PRO A 441 -17.91 -24.87 -33.68
CA PRO A 441 -18.28 -26.19 -34.19
C PRO A 441 -17.07 -27.08 -34.51
N LEU A 442 -17.29 -28.38 -34.55
CA LEU A 442 -16.27 -29.34 -35.02
C LEU A 442 -15.87 -29.04 -36.47
N GLY A 443 -14.57 -29.03 -36.74
CA GLY A 443 -13.99 -28.67 -38.04
C GLY A 443 -13.27 -27.32 -38.01
N THR A 444 -13.01 -26.76 -39.20
CA THR A 444 -12.36 -25.46 -39.38
C THR A 444 -13.40 -24.35 -39.42
N ASN A 445 -13.28 -23.38 -38.51
CA ASN A 445 -14.17 -22.22 -38.41
C ASN A 445 -13.38 -20.95 -38.71
N THR A 446 -13.98 -20.00 -39.42
CA THR A 446 -13.36 -18.71 -39.77
C THR A 446 -14.29 -17.57 -39.36
N TYR A 447 -13.75 -16.62 -38.61
CA TYR A 447 -14.46 -15.45 -38.09
C TYR A 447 -13.88 -14.20 -38.72
N THR A 448 -14.72 -13.34 -39.28
CA THR A 448 -14.29 -12.17 -40.07
C THR A 448 -14.68 -10.88 -39.36
N PHE A 449 -13.71 -9.99 -39.23
CA PHE A 449 -13.84 -8.67 -38.61
C PHE A 449 -13.46 -7.58 -39.61
N ILE A 450 -14.15 -6.44 -39.57
CA ILE A 450 -13.93 -5.32 -40.49
C ILE A 450 -13.90 -4.00 -39.71
N GLN A 451 -12.91 -3.15 -39.96
CA GLN A 451 -12.89 -1.75 -39.51
C GLN A 451 -12.31 -0.88 -40.62
N GLY A 452 -12.93 0.27 -40.91
CA GLY A 452 -12.40 1.22 -41.91
C GLY A 452 -12.21 0.66 -43.33
N GLY A 453 -12.90 -0.43 -43.68
CA GLY A 453 -12.72 -1.14 -44.96
C GLY A 453 -11.57 -2.15 -44.99
N VAL A 454 -10.83 -2.32 -43.89
CA VAL A 454 -9.82 -3.37 -43.70
C VAL A 454 -10.49 -4.63 -43.15
N THR A 455 -10.15 -5.79 -43.71
CA THR A 455 -10.70 -7.10 -43.28
C THR A 455 -9.62 -7.95 -42.62
N LYS A 456 -9.93 -8.51 -41.44
CA LYS A 456 -9.10 -9.48 -40.72
C LYS A 456 -9.90 -10.74 -40.41
N THR A 457 -9.23 -11.89 -40.29
CA THR A 457 -9.90 -13.18 -40.02
C THR A 457 -9.16 -14.01 -38.97
N ALA A 458 -9.89 -14.59 -38.03
CA ALA A 458 -9.40 -15.62 -37.11
C ALA A 458 -9.82 -17.01 -37.59
N THR A 459 -8.90 -17.98 -37.57
CA THR A 459 -9.19 -19.38 -37.93
C THR A 459 -9.00 -20.29 -36.72
N ILE A 460 -10.07 -20.98 -36.31
CA ILE A 460 -10.07 -21.88 -35.16
C ILE A 460 -10.57 -23.26 -35.58
N ILE A 461 -9.77 -24.30 -35.31
CA ILE A 461 -10.07 -25.69 -35.66
C ILE A 461 -10.44 -26.45 -34.39
N ARG A 462 -11.64 -27.05 -34.36
CA ARG A 462 -12.03 -27.98 -33.30
C ARG A 462 -12.02 -29.41 -33.80
N ASN A 463 -11.09 -30.21 -33.30
CA ASN A 463 -10.92 -31.60 -33.73
C ASN A 463 -11.88 -32.56 -33.00
N GLN A 464 -12.24 -33.65 -33.68
CA GLN A 464 -12.87 -34.80 -33.03
C GLN A 464 -11.84 -35.49 -32.11
N PRO A 465 -12.22 -35.91 -30.90
CA PRO A 465 -11.34 -36.73 -30.06
C PRO A 465 -11.01 -38.03 -30.79
N THR A 466 -9.74 -38.26 -31.12
CA THR A 466 -9.26 -39.50 -31.73
C THR A 466 -8.59 -40.38 -30.69
N ALA A 467 -8.77 -41.69 -30.81
CA ALA A 467 -8.05 -42.65 -29.98
C ALA A 467 -6.54 -42.51 -30.23
N THR A 468 -5.76 -42.42 -29.14
CA THR A 468 -4.30 -42.37 -29.23
C THR A 468 -3.75 -43.78 -29.44
N TYR A 469 -3.02 -43.99 -30.53
CA TYR A 469 -2.31 -45.24 -30.80
C TYR A 469 -0.84 -45.09 -30.40
N LEU A 470 -0.28 -46.11 -29.75
CA LEU A 470 1.10 -46.19 -29.34
C LEU A 470 1.79 -47.39 -30.00
N ASN A 471 3.11 -47.31 -30.12
CA ASN A 471 3.99 -48.44 -30.44
C ASN A 471 5.12 -48.62 -29.41
N VAL A 472 5.19 -47.73 -28.42
CA VAL A 472 6.18 -47.68 -27.33
C VAL A 472 5.47 -47.46 -25.99
N ILE A 473 6.20 -47.63 -24.89
CA ILE A 473 5.71 -47.23 -23.57
C ILE A 473 5.61 -45.71 -23.52
N SER A 474 4.51 -45.16 -22.97
CA SER A 474 4.38 -43.73 -22.74
C SER A 474 5.38 -43.29 -21.68
N LYS A 475 6.18 -42.27 -21.97
CA LYS A 475 7.17 -41.71 -21.03
C LYS A 475 6.55 -40.93 -19.88
N TYR A 476 5.27 -40.58 -19.98
CA TYR A 476 4.60 -39.67 -19.05
C TYR A 476 3.70 -40.39 -18.04
N ASN A 477 3.34 -41.64 -18.32
CA ASN A 477 2.40 -42.41 -17.51
C ASN A 477 3.10 -43.66 -16.99
N LEU A 478 4.04 -43.50 -16.05
CA LEU A 478 4.69 -44.58 -15.33
C LEU A 478 4.50 -44.38 -13.83
N TYR A 479 4.21 -45.46 -13.11
CA TYR A 479 4.16 -45.48 -11.66
C TYR A 479 5.23 -46.44 -11.11
N PRO A 480 6.09 -45.99 -10.18
CA PRO A 480 5.97 -44.73 -9.44
C PRO A 480 6.51 -43.52 -10.21
N SER A 481 5.77 -42.41 -10.22
CA SER A 481 6.22 -41.14 -10.82
C SER A 481 7.02 -40.26 -9.85
N SER A 482 6.91 -40.55 -8.56
CA SER A 482 7.47 -39.82 -7.42
C SER A 482 8.13 -40.83 -6.46
N PRO A 483 8.95 -40.41 -5.47
CA PRO A 483 9.56 -41.35 -4.52
C PRO A 483 8.52 -42.24 -3.83
N GLU A 484 8.70 -43.56 -3.92
CA GLU A 484 7.70 -44.56 -3.50
C GLU A 484 8.21 -45.44 -2.36
N LEU A 485 7.60 -45.32 -1.18
CA LEU A 485 7.96 -46.07 0.01
C LEU A 485 7.09 -47.32 0.15
N VAL A 486 7.72 -48.48 0.13
CA VAL A 486 7.09 -49.77 0.45
C VAL A 486 7.35 -50.08 1.92
N LEU A 487 6.29 -50.02 2.73
CA LEU A 487 6.31 -50.34 4.15
C LEU A 487 6.37 -51.86 4.39
N PRO A 488 6.82 -52.33 5.57
CA PRO A 488 6.91 -53.75 5.88
C PRO A 488 5.59 -54.49 5.64
N GLY A 489 5.65 -55.62 4.91
CA GLY A 489 4.48 -56.44 4.59
C GLY A 489 3.57 -55.87 3.49
N LYS A 490 3.97 -54.80 2.80
CA LYS A 490 3.28 -54.27 1.61
C LYS A 490 3.99 -54.68 0.32
N GLU A 491 3.23 -54.74 -0.76
CA GLU A 491 3.77 -54.96 -2.12
C GLU A 491 3.90 -53.63 -2.85
N LEU A 492 4.87 -53.54 -3.77
CA LEU A 492 5.01 -52.41 -4.68
C LEU A 492 3.96 -52.53 -5.78
N LYS A 493 3.11 -51.52 -5.95
CA LYS A 493 2.27 -51.37 -7.15
C LYS A 493 3.10 -50.75 -8.27
N VAL A 494 2.94 -51.23 -9.49
CA VAL A 494 3.59 -50.67 -10.69
C VAL A 494 2.58 -50.54 -11.82
N SER A 495 2.66 -49.45 -12.57
CA SER A 495 1.80 -49.24 -13.74
C SER A 495 2.50 -48.49 -14.86
N CYS A 496 2.07 -48.72 -16.10
CA CYS A 496 2.45 -47.87 -17.22
C CYS A 496 1.39 -47.81 -18.31
N THR A 497 1.33 -46.74 -19.10
CA THR A 497 0.54 -46.73 -20.35
C THR A 497 1.37 -47.29 -21.52
N ALA A 498 0.83 -48.29 -22.21
CA ALA A 498 1.47 -48.98 -23.34
C ALA A 498 0.40 -49.44 -24.36
N PRO A 499 0.76 -49.81 -25.60
CA PRO A 499 -0.22 -50.28 -26.57
C PRO A 499 -0.91 -51.57 -26.15
N TYR A 500 -2.24 -51.61 -26.29
CA TYR A 500 -3.02 -52.82 -26.07
C TYR A 500 -2.60 -53.93 -27.05
N GLY A 501 -2.39 -55.14 -26.54
CA GLY A 501 -1.85 -56.28 -27.29
C GLY A 501 -0.32 -56.42 -27.25
N GLY A 502 0.39 -55.48 -26.60
CA GLY A 502 1.80 -55.64 -26.25
C GLY A 502 2.02 -56.51 -25.01
N THR A 503 3.19 -57.15 -24.93
CA THR A 503 3.63 -57.82 -23.70
C THR A 503 4.47 -56.85 -22.87
N VAL A 504 4.00 -56.51 -21.67
CA VAL A 504 4.64 -55.53 -20.78
C VAL A 504 5.16 -56.22 -19.52
N SER A 505 6.35 -55.83 -19.07
CA SER A 505 6.93 -56.28 -17.79
C SER A 505 7.58 -55.12 -17.05
N ALA A 506 7.70 -55.23 -15.72
CA ALA A 506 8.43 -54.31 -14.87
C ALA A 506 9.49 -55.08 -14.08
N SER A 507 10.61 -54.42 -13.79
CA SER A 507 11.72 -55.01 -13.03
C SER A 507 12.36 -54.01 -12.08
N ILE A 508 12.75 -54.50 -10.90
CA ILE A 508 13.45 -53.72 -9.87
C ILE A 508 14.22 -54.67 -8.93
N GLY A 509 15.43 -54.30 -8.53
CA GLY A 509 16.22 -55.07 -7.56
C GLY A 509 16.48 -56.54 -7.95
N GLY A 510 16.48 -56.86 -9.25
CA GLY A 510 16.63 -58.23 -9.77
C GLY A 510 15.33 -59.05 -9.82
N LEU A 511 14.20 -58.49 -9.39
CA LEU A 511 12.86 -59.08 -9.52
C LEU A 511 12.21 -58.60 -10.82
N SER A 512 11.30 -59.41 -11.39
CA SER A 512 10.54 -59.05 -12.59
C SER A 512 9.13 -59.62 -12.56
N VAL A 513 8.13 -58.82 -13.00
CA VAL A 513 6.73 -59.21 -13.13
C VAL A 513 6.17 -58.81 -14.49
N GLN A 514 5.21 -59.58 -15.02
CA GLN A 514 4.46 -59.23 -16.22
C GLN A 514 3.21 -58.43 -15.86
N LEU A 515 2.95 -57.32 -16.56
CA LEU A 515 1.81 -56.44 -16.30
C LEU A 515 0.61 -56.83 -17.17
N GLN A 516 -0.59 -56.65 -16.62
CA GLN A 516 -1.86 -56.93 -17.32
C GLN A 516 -2.58 -55.63 -17.65
N PRO A 517 -3.23 -55.50 -18.83
CA PRO A 517 -4.02 -54.34 -19.17
C PRO A 517 -5.25 -54.24 -18.27
N VAL A 518 -5.56 -53.04 -17.78
CA VAL A 518 -6.71 -52.78 -16.89
C VAL A 518 -8.05 -52.79 -17.64
N THR A 519 -8.03 -52.45 -18.92
CA THR A 519 -9.21 -52.45 -19.81
C THR A 519 -8.88 -53.01 -21.18
N SER A 520 -9.87 -53.63 -21.82
CA SER A 520 -9.77 -54.09 -23.20
C SER A 520 -9.87 -52.93 -24.18
N ALA A 521 -9.05 -52.95 -25.24
CA ALA A 521 -9.07 -51.95 -26.31
C ALA A 521 -8.75 -52.59 -27.67
N GLN A 522 -8.76 -51.79 -28.74
CA GLN A 522 -8.23 -52.23 -30.03
C GLN A 522 -6.70 -52.30 -29.97
N SER A 523 -6.08 -53.22 -30.74
CA SER A 523 -4.63 -53.34 -30.72
C SER A 523 -3.94 -52.03 -31.11
N GLY A 524 -2.92 -51.67 -30.35
CA GLY A 524 -2.17 -50.42 -30.53
C GLY A 524 -2.79 -49.21 -29.81
N VAL A 525 -4.04 -49.27 -29.35
CA VAL A 525 -4.63 -48.18 -28.54
C VAL A 525 -3.91 -48.10 -27.19
N ALA A 526 -3.59 -46.88 -26.75
CA ALA A 526 -2.98 -46.63 -25.45
C ALA A 526 -3.87 -47.15 -24.30
N THR A 527 -3.34 -48.03 -23.46
CA THR A 527 -4.03 -48.54 -22.27
C THR A 527 -3.08 -48.67 -21.09
N THR A 528 -3.62 -48.55 -19.88
CA THR A 528 -2.85 -48.74 -18.65
C THR A 528 -2.65 -50.23 -18.37
N HIS A 529 -1.42 -50.63 -18.10
CA HIS A 529 -1.04 -51.96 -17.64
C HIS A 529 -0.58 -51.86 -16.19
N GLN A 530 -0.91 -52.85 -15.36
CA GLN A 530 -0.62 -52.86 -13.91
C GLN A 530 -0.15 -54.23 -13.41
N ALA A 531 0.63 -54.23 -12.32
CA ALA A 531 1.00 -55.40 -11.53
C ALA A 531 1.40 -54.99 -10.09
N THR A 532 1.59 -55.99 -9.22
CA THR A 532 2.27 -55.81 -7.93
C THR A 532 3.56 -56.65 -7.88
N ILE A 533 4.54 -56.18 -7.10
CA ILE A 533 5.83 -56.86 -6.86
C ILE A 533 6.04 -56.99 -5.36
N ASP A 534 6.21 -58.23 -4.87
CA ASP A 534 6.66 -58.50 -3.51
C ASP A 534 8.16 -58.23 -3.38
N LEU A 535 8.52 -57.20 -2.62
CA LEU A 535 9.90 -56.79 -2.39
C LEU A 535 10.49 -57.35 -1.07
N SER A 536 9.74 -58.16 -0.33
CA SER A 536 10.13 -58.64 1.02
C SER A 536 11.52 -59.27 1.07
N SER A 537 11.92 -60.00 0.02
CA SER A 537 13.25 -60.63 -0.09
C SER A 537 14.43 -59.65 -0.19
N LEU A 538 14.16 -58.38 -0.51
CA LEU A 538 15.16 -57.32 -0.66
C LEU A 538 15.27 -56.43 0.59
N ALA A 539 14.37 -56.59 1.56
CA ALA A 539 14.28 -55.77 2.75
C ALA A 539 15.43 -56.03 3.74
N GLN A 540 15.82 -55.00 4.49
CA GLN A 540 16.85 -55.09 5.55
C GLN A 540 16.24 -54.65 6.88
N THR A 541 16.26 -55.54 7.89
CA THR A 541 15.70 -55.27 9.22
C THR A 541 16.24 -53.98 9.81
N GLY A 542 15.34 -53.11 10.29
CA GLY A 542 15.67 -51.83 10.92
C GLY A 542 16.13 -50.72 9.97
N GLN A 543 16.15 -50.95 8.64
CA GLN A 543 16.67 -49.97 7.69
C GLN A 543 15.69 -49.69 6.54
N VAL A 544 15.73 -48.45 6.05
CA VAL A 544 15.18 -48.09 4.73
C VAL A 544 16.27 -48.23 3.69
N LYS A 545 15.97 -48.84 2.54
CA LYS A 545 16.90 -49.03 1.43
C LYS A 545 16.34 -48.41 0.15
N ASN A 546 17.15 -47.65 -0.58
CA ASN A 546 16.78 -47.18 -1.92
C ASN A 546 17.10 -48.28 -2.95
N LEU A 547 16.10 -48.70 -3.72
CA LEU A 547 16.21 -49.72 -4.77
C LEU A 547 16.36 -49.13 -6.18
N GLY A 548 16.24 -47.80 -6.31
CA GLY A 548 16.27 -47.08 -7.58
C GLY A 548 14.93 -47.12 -8.34
N PRO A 549 14.91 -46.72 -9.62
CA PRO A 549 13.72 -46.70 -10.44
C PRO A 549 13.26 -48.11 -10.85
N VAL A 550 12.00 -48.21 -11.26
CA VAL A 550 11.43 -49.41 -11.89
C VAL A 550 11.67 -49.33 -13.39
N THR A 551 12.28 -50.37 -13.98
CA THR A 551 12.46 -50.48 -15.42
C THR A 551 11.30 -51.25 -16.04
N PHE A 552 10.54 -50.59 -16.91
CA PHE A 552 9.47 -51.19 -17.71
C PHE A 552 9.99 -51.62 -19.07
N SER A 553 9.52 -52.77 -19.57
CA SER A 553 9.90 -53.34 -20.86
C SER A 553 8.65 -53.77 -21.64
N LEU A 554 8.59 -53.39 -22.92
CA LEU A 554 7.53 -53.72 -23.87
C LEU A 554 8.08 -54.55 -25.01
N ASN A 555 7.34 -55.58 -25.41
CA ASN A 555 7.43 -56.23 -26.71
C ASN A 555 6.09 -56.07 -27.45
N TYR A 556 6.10 -55.38 -28.59
CA TYR A 556 4.90 -55.20 -29.42
C TYR A 556 5.29 -55.18 -30.91
N ASN A 557 4.67 -56.04 -31.71
CA ASN A 557 4.94 -56.17 -33.15
C ASN A 557 6.43 -56.30 -33.52
N GLY A 558 7.22 -57.01 -32.71
CA GLY A 558 8.66 -57.19 -32.93
C GLY A 558 9.54 -56.01 -32.53
N MET A 559 8.95 -54.91 -32.04
CA MET A 559 9.67 -53.80 -31.44
C MET A 559 9.81 -54.02 -29.93
N ASN A 560 11.02 -53.84 -29.41
CA ASN A 560 11.31 -53.83 -27.98
C ASN A 560 11.60 -52.40 -27.54
N ASN A 561 11.01 -51.99 -26.42
CA ASN A 561 11.23 -50.68 -25.83
C ASN A 561 11.31 -50.79 -24.31
N THR A 562 12.21 -50.04 -23.69
CA THR A 562 12.36 -49.96 -22.25
C THR A 562 12.24 -48.52 -21.78
N GLN A 563 11.66 -48.32 -20.60
CA GLN A 563 11.51 -47.01 -19.98
C GLN A 563 11.59 -47.14 -18.47
N ASP A 564 12.42 -46.32 -17.84
CA ASP A 564 12.50 -46.24 -16.38
C ASP A 564 11.44 -45.27 -15.85
N SER A 565 10.94 -45.58 -14.66
CA SER A 565 10.11 -44.67 -13.88
C SER A 565 10.91 -43.45 -13.42
N SER A 566 10.23 -42.31 -13.26
CA SER A 566 10.85 -41.12 -12.67
C SER A 566 10.97 -41.20 -11.16
N GLY A 567 10.05 -41.92 -10.50
CA GLY A 567 10.10 -42.19 -9.07
C GLY A 567 11.05 -43.34 -8.75
N GLU A 568 11.84 -43.19 -7.70
CA GLU A 568 12.64 -44.25 -7.10
C GLU A 568 11.86 -44.98 -5.99
N VAL A 569 12.13 -46.26 -5.81
CA VAL A 569 11.48 -47.08 -4.78
C VAL A 569 12.37 -47.20 -3.54
N TYR A 570 11.80 -46.87 -2.39
CA TYR A 570 12.38 -47.04 -1.06
C TYR A 570 11.68 -48.20 -0.36
N LEU A 571 12.44 -49.11 0.24
CA LEU A 571 11.91 -50.27 0.94
C LEU A 571 12.28 -50.20 2.42
N ALA A 572 11.28 -50.15 3.28
CA ALA A 572 11.45 -50.22 4.73
C ALA A 572 11.41 -51.68 5.20
N GLY A 573 12.47 -52.14 5.86
CA GLY A 573 12.47 -53.45 6.51
C GLY A 573 11.76 -53.46 7.85
N GLU A 574 11.48 -54.67 8.36
CA GLU A 574 10.83 -54.85 9.65
C GLU A 574 11.56 -54.09 10.77
N GLY A 575 10.82 -53.31 11.57
CA GLY A 575 11.37 -52.47 12.63
C GLY A 575 11.95 -51.12 12.20
N ALA A 576 12.01 -50.81 10.90
CA ALA A 576 12.41 -49.49 10.42
C ALA A 576 11.27 -48.47 10.58
N THR A 577 11.60 -47.24 10.97
CA THR A 577 10.67 -46.09 11.00
C THR A 577 11.13 -45.06 9.97
N PRO A 578 10.54 -45.04 8.76
CA PRO A 578 11.01 -44.18 7.68
C PRO A 578 10.89 -42.69 8.01
N VAL A 579 11.90 -41.90 7.65
CA VAL A 579 11.94 -40.46 7.92
C VAL A 579 11.77 -39.69 6.61
N ALA A 580 10.81 -38.78 6.60
CA ALA A 580 10.66 -37.74 5.58
C ALA A 580 11.51 -36.52 5.97
N GLN A 581 12.26 -35.99 5.01
CA GLN A 581 12.94 -34.71 5.12
C GLN A 581 12.39 -33.75 4.05
N MET A 582 11.89 -32.59 4.45
CA MET A 582 11.32 -31.61 3.51
C MET A 582 12.40 -31.05 2.58
N LYS A 583 12.14 -31.01 1.27
CA LYS A 583 13.09 -30.46 0.27
C LYS A 583 13.08 -28.93 0.22
N PHE A 584 11.89 -28.35 0.34
CA PHE A 584 11.62 -26.92 0.29
C PHE A 584 10.53 -26.60 1.31
N TYR A 585 10.07 -25.35 1.38
CA TYR A 585 8.91 -25.01 2.20
C TYR A 585 7.74 -25.91 1.79
N THR A 586 7.20 -26.71 2.71
CA THR A 586 6.26 -27.79 2.39
C THR A 586 4.98 -27.60 3.19
N PRO A 587 3.86 -27.26 2.54
CA PRO A 587 2.59 -27.15 3.24
C PRO A 587 2.09 -28.55 3.63
N VAL A 588 1.76 -28.72 4.91
CA VAL A 588 1.32 -29.99 5.50
C VAL A 588 -0.19 -29.94 5.62
N ARG A 589 -0.92 -30.75 4.85
CA ARG A 589 -2.40 -30.79 4.91
C ARG A 589 -2.82 -31.43 6.23
N SER A 590 -3.86 -30.88 6.87
CA SER A 590 -4.42 -31.48 8.09
C SER A 590 -5.35 -32.65 7.77
N THR A 591 -5.98 -32.63 6.59
CA THR A 591 -6.90 -33.66 6.10
C THR A 591 -6.81 -33.80 4.58
N MET A 592 -7.09 -35.00 4.09
CA MET A 592 -7.22 -35.28 2.65
C MET A 592 -8.63 -34.97 2.13
N GLU A 593 -9.65 -35.04 3.01
CA GLU A 593 -11.06 -34.87 2.65
C GLU A 593 -11.41 -33.45 2.17
N GLN A 594 -10.67 -32.45 2.64
CA GLN A 594 -10.88 -31.04 2.31
C GLN A 594 -9.59 -30.45 1.74
N LYS A 595 -9.69 -29.79 0.59
CA LYS A 595 -8.58 -29.02 0.01
C LYS A 595 -8.40 -27.71 0.78
N GLY A 596 -7.18 -27.21 0.86
CA GLY A 596 -6.90 -25.90 1.44
C GLY A 596 -6.73 -25.83 2.96
N VAL A 597 -6.98 -26.92 3.68
CA VAL A 597 -6.81 -26.97 5.13
C VAL A 597 -5.41 -27.51 5.46
N TYR A 598 -4.54 -26.65 5.98
CA TYR A 598 -3.16 -26.98 6.31
C TYR A 598 -2.91 -26.85 7.81
N LEU A 599 -2.12 -27.79 8.34
CA LEU A 599 -1.62 -27.78 9.70
C LEU A 599 -0.51 -26.74 9.88
N THR A 600 0.37 -26.62 8.87
CA THR A 600 1.51 -25.69 8.87
C THR A 600 2.19 -25.65 7.49
N VAL A 601 3.27 -24.86 7.39
CA VAL A 601 4.28 -24.96 6.33
C VAL A 601 5.63 -25.28 6.96
N LEU A 602 6.14 -26.50 6.73
CA LEU A 602 7.45 -26.92 7.23
C LEU A 602 8.58 -26.37 6.37
N LYS A 603 9.69 -25.97 6.99
CA LYS A 603 10.87 -25.43 6.30
C LYS A 603 11.74 -26.53 5.68
N PRO A 604 12.63 -26.20 4.74
CA PRO A 604 13.60 -27.16 4.21
C PRO A 604 14.39 -27.85 5.33
N GLU A 605 14.64 -29.15 5.14
CA GLU A 605 15.30 -30.05 6.08
C GLU A 605 14.55 -30.34 7.39
N CYS A 606 13.34 -29.81 7.61
CA CYS A 606 12.46 -30.32 8.66
C CYS A 606 12.23 -31.82 8.46
N VAL A 607 12.22 -32.57 9.56
CA VAL A 607 12.05 -34.02 9.56
C VAL A 607 10.81 -34.46 10.35
N ASP A 608 10.16 -35.50 9.84
CA ASP A 608 9.09 -36.20 10.53
C ASP A 608 9.08 -37.68 10.10
N TYR A 609 8.45 -38.55 10.88
CA TYR A 609 8.27 -39.96 10.52
C TYR A 609 7.12 -40.13 9.53
N ILE A 610 7.33 -40.96 8.51
CA ILE A 610 6.27 -41.41 7.61
C ILE A 610 5.53 -42.57 8.28
N THR A 611 4.25 -42.36 8.57
CA THR A 611 3.40 -43.36 9.23
C THR A 611 2.60 -44.18 8.23
N GLU A 612 2.21 -43.59 7.10
CA GLU A 612 1.41 -44.24 6.07
C GLU A 612 1.81 -43.78 4.66
N ASN A 613 1.86 -44.72 3.70
CA ASN A 613 1.81 -44.44 2.26
C ASN A 613 0.34 -44.55 1.82
N VAL A 614 -0.26 -43.43 1.43
CA VAL A 614 -1.73 -43.34 1.26
C VAL A 614 -2.14 -43.89 -0.11
N ASP A 615 -2.87 -45.00 -0.11
CA ASP A 615 -3.26 -45.75 -1.31
C ASP A 615 -4.46 -45.15 -2.09
N GLN A 616 -5.34 -44.37 -1.45
CA GLN A 616 -6.60 -43.90 -2.03
C GLN A 616 -6.49 -42.59 -2.82
N GLU A 617 -5.40 -41.84 -2.64
CA GLU A 617 -5.09 -40.59 -3.34
C GLU A 617 -3.61 -40.59 -3.72
N GLU A 618 -3.29 -41.22 -4.87
CA GLU A 618 -1.93 -41.38 -5.38
C GLU A 618 -1.14 -40.06 -5.23
N GLY A 619 -0.06 -40.07 -4.43
CA GLY A 619 0.86 -38.94 -4.34
C GLY A 619 1.07 -38.30 -2.96
N TYR A 620 0.58 -38.90 -1.86
CA TYR A 620 0.80 -38.38 -0.50
C TYR A 620 1.39 -39.39 0.49
N TYR A 621 2.13 -38.87 1.47
CA TYR A 621 2.52 -39.55 2.71
C TYR A 621 1.81 -38.91 3.90
N LYS A 622 1.40 -39.73 4.86
CA LYS A 622 0.99 -39.26 6.19
C LYS A 622 2.19 -39.25 7.12
N LEU A 623 2.31 -38.18 7.90
CA LEU A 623 3.41 -37.96 8.84
C LEU A 623 2.96 -38.21 10.28
N SER A 624 3.91 -38.32 11.22
CA SER A 624 3.59 -38.55 12.64
C SER A 624 3.03 -37.32 13.36
N CYS A 625 3.24 -36.11 12.84
CA CYS A 625 2.50 -34.92 13.25
C CYS A 625 0.99 -34.96 12.90
N GLY A 626 0.53 -36.02 12.23
CA GLY A 626 -0.86 -36.24 11.87
C GLY A 626 -1.26 -35.66 10.51
N GLY A 627 -0.40 -34.84 9.89
CA GLY A 627 -0.65 -34.22 8.61
C GLY A 627 -0.13 -35.01 7.39
N TYR A 628 -0.37 -34.47 6.20
CA TYR A 628 -0.07 -35.10 4.92
C TYR A 628 0.79 -34.20 4.02
N VAL A 629 1.77 -34.79 3.34
CA VAL A 629 2.67 -34.11 2.40
C VAL A 629 2.72 -34.83 1.06
N THR A 630 2.96 -34.09 -0.02
CA THR A 630 3.11 -34.71 -1.34
C THR A 630 4.42 -35.49 -1.42
N LYS A 631 4.42 -36.63 -2.10
CA LYS A 631 5.62 -37.50 -2.24
C LYS A 631 6.82 -36.75 -2.82
N ASP A 632 6.58 -35.81 -3.74
CA ASP A 632 7.64 -35.03 -4.38
C ASP A 632 8.26 -33.95 -3.50
N SER A 633 7.56 -33.51 -2.44
CA SER A 633 8.05 -32.47 -1.53
C SER A 633 9.10 -32.94 -0.53
N ILE A 634 9.34 -34.26 -0.44
CA ILE A 634 10.24 -34.85 0.56
C ILE A 634 11.36 -35.67 -0.07
N ASN A 635 12.45 -35.80 0.68
CA ASN A 635 13.43 -36.88 0.57
C ASN A 635 13.07 -37.96 1.60
N ILE A 636 13.16 -39.23 1.22
CA ILE A 636 13.09 -40.36 2.16
C ILE A 636 14.54 -40.70 2.55
N LEU A 637 14.85 -40.66 3.85
CA LEU A 637 16.22 -40.90 4.31
C LEU A 637 16.56 -42.40 4.36
N GLU A 638 17.64 -42.79 3.69
CA GLU A 638 18.14 -44.18 3.65
C GLU A 638 18.92 -44.56 4.91
N GLY A 639 18.74 -45.79 5.41
CA GLY A 639 19.39 -46.33 6.60
C GLY A 639 18.51 -46.31 7.85
N ASP A 640 19.14 -46.18 9.02
CA ASP A 640 18.51 -46.09 10.35
C ASP A 640 18.58 -44.64 10.85
N ASN A 641 17.72 -43.78 10.27
CA ASN A 641 17.63 -42.37 10.62
C ASN A 641 16.54 -42.13 11.67
N SER A 642 16.67 -41.03 12.41
CA SER A 642 15.68 -40.61 13.41
C SER A 642 15.20 -39.19 13.15
N ALA A 643 13.89 -38.96 13.32
CA ALA A 643 13.29 -37.62 13.33
C ALA A 643 13.30 -36.97 14.73
N VAL A 644 13.83 -37.65 15.76
CA VAL A 644 13.83 -37.12 17.13
C VAL A 644 14.79 -35.93 17.26
N ASN A 645 14.24 -34.81 17.72
CA ASN A 645 15.02 -33.66 18.13
C ASN A 645 15.24 -33.69 19.66
N THR A 646 16.46 -34.00 20.07
CA THR A 646 16.86 -33.99 21.49
C THR A 646 17.28 -32.58 21.89
N ILE A 647 16.50 -31.95 22.77
CA ILE A 647 16.78 -30.61 23.27
C ILE A 647 17.76 -30.69 24.45
N SER A 648 18.82 -29.91 24.35
CA SER A 648 19.91 -29.89 25.35
C SER A 648 20.05 -28.55 26.08
N ALA A 649 19.52 -27.47 25.51
CA ALA A 649 19.49 -26.16 26.13
C ALA A 649 18.35 -25.29 25.57
N ILE A 650 17.92 -24.32 26.38
CA ILE A 650 16.97 -23.28 26.02
C ILE A 650 17.53 -21.91 26.41
N SER A 651 17.36 -20.89 25.57
CA SER A 651 17.83 -19.53 25.84
C SER A 651 17.05 -18.49 25.05
N THR A 652 17.05 -17.24 25.52
CA THR A 652 16.63 -16.08 24.73
C THR A 652 17.76 -15.58 23.85
N MET A 653 17.41 -15.06 22.68
CA MET A 653 18.33 -14.41 21.75
C MET A 653 17.95 -12.93 21.59
N PRO A 654 18.93 -12.04 21.38
CA PRO A 654 18.65 -10.65 21.01
C PRO A 654 17.85 -10.58 19.71
N SER A 655 16.85 -9.71 19.68
CA SER A 655 16.14 -9.30 18.47
C SER A 655 15.68 -7.85 18.65
N GLU A 656 15.69 -7.09 17.55
CA GLU A 656 15.27 -5.69 17.55
C GLU A 656 13.75 -5.54 17.45
N LYS A 657 13.09 -6.42 16.67
CA LYS A 657 11.65 -6.38 16.38
C LYS A 657 10.81 -7.38 17.20
N GLY A 658 11.37 -7.99 18.25
CA GLY A 658 10.60 -8.89 19.13
C GLY A 658 11.43 -9.83 19.99
N ASP A 659 10.91 -11.03 20.25
CA ASP A 659 11.55 -12.04 21.10
C ASP A 659 11.94 -13.28 20.29
N LYS A 660 13.19 -13.73 20.47
CA LYS A 660 13.67 -14.99 19.89
C LYS A 660 14.04 -15.97 20.99
N ILE A 661 13.58 -17.20 20.84
CA ILE A 661 13.89 -18.32 21.74
C ILE A 661 14.59 -19.41 20.96
N LYS A 662 15.75 -19.80 21.45
CA LYS A 662 16.58 -20.85 20.88
C LYS A 662 16.48 -22.12 21.70
N LEU A 663 16.13 -23.21 21.03
CA LEU A 663 16.23 -24.58 21.54
C LEU A 663 17.41 -25.26 20.85
N THR A 664 18.45 -25.57 21.62
CA THR A 664 19.64 -26.27 21.07
C THR A 664 19.30 -27.74 20.86
N GLY A 665 19.36 -28.19 19.61
CA GLY A 665 18.72 -29.43 19.15
C GLY A 665 19.61 -30.36 18.33
N SER A 666 19.12 -31.58 18.09
CA SER A 666 19.79 -32.62 17.28
C SER A 666 19.15 -32.85 15.90
N ALA A 667 18.02 -32.20 15.61
CA ALA A 667 17.29 -32.26 14.35
C ALA A 667 16.39 -31.03 14.17
N ARG A 668 15.89 -30.79 12.94
CA ARG A 668 14.85 -29.77 12.68
C ARG A 668 13.47 -30.42 12.80
N PRO A 669 12.74 -30.28 13.92
CA PRO A 669 11.47 -30.96 14.11
C PRO A 669 10.39 -30.40 13.18
N ALA A 670 9.41 -31.24 12.84
CA ALA A 670 8.12 -30.73 12.40
C ALA A 670 7.47 -29.89 13.51
N PHE A 671 6.64 -28.93 13.14
CA PHE A 671 5.95 -28.04 14.07
C PHE A 671 4.56 -27.66 13.54
N SER A 672 3.71 -27.11 14.41
CA SER A 672 2.46 -26.46 14.04
C SER A 672 2.18 -25.33 15.01
N GLY A 673 1.62 -24.22 14.55
CA GLY A 673 1.37 -23.05 15.40
C GLY A 673 0.03 -22.40 15.10
N GLN A 674 -0.61 -21.89 16.15
CA GLN A 674 -1.82 -21.08 16.06
C GLN A 674 -1.61 -19.79 16.84
N LEU A 675 -1.76 -18.66 16.15
CA LEU A 675 -1.67 -17.32 16.72
C LEU A 675 -3.07 -16.72 16.83
N ASP A 676 -3.40 -16.19 18.00
CA ASP A 676 -4.53 -15.30 18.20
C ASP A 676 -4.05 -13.97 18.84
N SER A 677 -4.97 -13.07 19.16
CA SER A 677 -4.63 -11.74 19.71
C SER A 677 -4.02 -11.78 21.12
N SER A 678 -4.12 -12.90 21.84
CA SER A 678 -3.73 -13.04 23.24
C SER A 678 -2.57 -14.02 23.47
N LYS A 679 -2.36 -14.96 22.54
CA LYS A 679 -1.34 -16.00 22.67
C LYS A 679 -0.90 -16.61 21.34
N LEU A 680 0.27 -17.24 21.38
CA LEU A 680 0.71 -18.24 20.40
C LEU A 680 0.71 -19.62 21.07
N VAL A 681 0.08 -20.61 20.43
CA VAL A 681 0.20 -22.03 20.80
C VAL A 681 1.04 -22.73 19.74
N LEU A 682 2.25 -23.16 20.10
CA LEU A 682 3.19 -23.82 19.20
C LEU A 682 3.47 -25.24 19.66
N THR A 683 3.24 -26.22 18.80
CA THR A 683 3.61 -27.63 19.05
C THR A 683 4.82 -28.00 18.21
N LEU A 684 5.85 -28.54 18.86
CA LEU A 684 7.01 -29.15 18.23
C LEU A 684 6.89 -30.68 18.36
N TYR A 685 7.02 -31.40 17.24
CA TYR A 685 6.84 -32.85 17.20
C TYR A 685 8.17 -33.60 17.32
N ASN A 686 8.11 -34.85 17.82
CA ASN A 686 9.26 -35.74 18.00
C ASN A 686 10.36 -35.15 18.90
N ILE A 687 9.99 -34.64 20.08
CA ILE A 687 10.91 -33.95 20.99
C ILE A 687 11.34 -34.86 22.14
N ALA A 688 12.63 -34.85 22.47
CA ALA A 688 13.17 -35.54 23.63
C ALA A 688 14.02 -34.61 24.51
N GLY A 689 14.11 -34.89 25.81
CA GLY A 689 14.98 -34.18 26.74
C GLY A 689 14.43 -32.84 27.24
N PHE A 690 13.24 -32.42 26.79
CA PHE A 690 12.62 -31.14 27.16
C PHE A 690 12.29 -31.05 28.66
N GLU A 691 12.03 -32.18 29.32
CA GLU A 691 11.78 -32.27 30.76
C GLU A 691 12.95 -31.75 31.63
N ASN A 692 14.14 -31.62 31.03
CA ASN A 692 15.34 -31.11 31.69
C ASN A 692 15.55 -29.60 31.46
N MET A 693 14.68 -28.94 30.68
CA MET A 693 14.82 -27.52 30.34
C MET A 693 14.29 -26.62 31.47
N ASN A 694 15.02 -25.55 31.76
CA ASN A 694 14.60 -24.55 32.76
C ASN A 694 13.96 -23.33 32.07
N MET A 695 12.63 -23.30 32.01
CA MET A 695 11.88 -22.19 31.44
C MET A 695 12.13 -20.85 32.17
N GLY A 696 12.49 -20.88 33.45
CA GLY A 696 12.77 -19.67 34.24
C GLY A 696 14.05 -18.93 33.83
N MET A 697 14.84 -19.48 32.90
CA MET A 697 15.99 -18.79 32.30
C MET A 697 15.61 -17.92 31.10
N LEU A 698 14.36 -18.00 30.64
CA LEU A 698 13.85 -17.15 29.57
C LEU A 698 13.47 -15.77 30.12
N GLU A 699 13.83 -14.73 29.38
CA GLU A 699 13.49 -13.34 29.67
C GLU A 699 12.72 -12.73 28.49
N PRO A 700 11.51 -13.21 28.16
CA PRO A 700 10.72 -12.65 27.07
C PRO A 700 10.20 -11.26 27.46
N LYS A 701 10.20 -10.34 26.51
CA LYS A 701 9.66 -8.97 26.68
C LYS A 701 8.19 -8.89 26.28
N LEU A 702 7.77 -9.70 25.32
CA LEU A 702 6.44 -9.68 24.73
C LEU A 702 5.44 -10.57 25.48
N CYS A 703 5.95 -11.53 26.26
CA CYS A 703 5.13 -12.52 26.94
C CYS A 703 5.11 -12.32 28.46
N SER A 704 3.94 -12.53 29.06
CA SER A 704 3.75 -12.62 30.50
C SER A 704 4.18 -13.99 31.05
N SER A 705 4.00 -15.05 30.27
CA SER A 705 4.47 -16.40 30.57
C SER A 705 4.68 -17.24 29.30
N ILE A 706 5.49 -18.28 29.42
CA ILE A 706 5.65 -19.33 28.40
C ILE A 706 5.46 -20.68 29.10
N GLU A 707 4.35 -21.34 28.81
CA GLU A 707 3.92 -22.56 29.48
C GLU A 707 4.19 -23.80 28.60
N PRO A 708 5.07 -24.72 29.03
CA PRO A 708 5.29 -25.97 28.32
C PRO A 708 4.36 -27.10 28.75
N VAL A 709 3.94 -27.92 27.79
CA VAL A 709 3.26 -29.21 28.01
C VAL A 709 3.99 -30.28 27.21
N ILE A 710 4.46 -31.33 27.87
CA ILE A 710 5.01 -32.53 27.23
C ILE A 710 3.85 -33.53 27.06
N ASN A 711 3.48 -33.83 25.83
CA ASN A 711 2.35 -34.67 25.50
C ASN A 711 2.73 -36.16 25.50
N GLU A 712 1.73 -37.05 25.64
CA GLU A 712 1.95 -38.51 25.68
C GLU A 712 2.54 -39.06 24.37
N ASP A 713 2.34 -38.37 23.25
CA ASP A 713 2.87 -38.71 21.92
C ASP A 713 4.33 -38.25 21.71
N GLY A 714 4.95 -37.62 22.72
CA GLY A 714 6.32 -37.13 22.64
C GLY A 714 6.46 -35.76 21.94
N SER A 715 5.35 -35.08 21.62
CA SER A 715 5.37 -33.67 21.22
C SER A 715 5.48 -32.74 22.44
N VAL A 716 5.97 -31.52 22.21
CA VAL A 716 6.00 -30.45 23.21
C VAL A 716 5.20 -29.27 22.71
N THR A 717 4.18 -28.86 23.46
CA THR A 717 3.40 -27.64 23.20
C THR A 717 3.89 -26.51 24.09
N LEU A 718 4.24 -25.38 23.50
CA LEU A 718 4.60 -24.13 24.16
C LEU A 718 3.46 -23.12 23.95
N THR A 719 2.88 -22.63 25.05
CA THR A 719 1.90 -21.56 25.01
C THR A 719 2.54 -20.25 25.48
N PHE A 720 2.60 -19.28 24.58
CA PHE A 720 3.15 -17.95 24.83
C PHE A 720 1.99 -17.01 25.14
N HIS A 721 1.85 -16.59 26.38
CA HIS A 721 0.83 -15.63 26.78
C HIS A 721 1.37 -14.21 26.63
N PHE A 722 0.72 -13.35 25.86
CA PHE A 722 1.22 -12.00 25.61
C PHE A 722 1.00 -11.08 26.82
N ASN A 723 1.82 -10.04 26.94
CA ASN A 723 1.61 -8.96 27.90
C ASN A 723 0.40 -8.09 27.49
N GLU A 724 -0.26 -7.46 28.46
CA GLU A 724 -1.34 -6.51 28.17
C GLU A 724 -0.84 -5.36 27.30
N GLY A 725 -1.57 -5.04 26.22
CA GLY A 725 -1.21 -3.98 25.26
C GLY A 725 -0.14 -4.36 24.23
N VAL A 726 0.45 -5.57 24.30
CA VAL A 726 1.33 -6.09 23.25
C VAL A 726 0.49 -6.62 22.10
N SER A 727 0.86 -6.23 20.87
CA SER A 727 0.31 -6.77 19.63
C SER A 727 1.41 -7.50 18.87
N ILE A 728 1.09 -8.68 18.34
CA ILE A 728 2.03 -9.51 17.59
C ILE A 728 1.70 -9.41 16.10
N ASN A 729 2.73 -9.15 15.29
CA ASN A 729 2.61 -9.06 13.84
C ASN A 729 2.63 -10.43 13.15
N GLY A 730 3.25 -11.41 13.81
CA GLY A 730 3.43 -12.75 13.30
C GLY A 730 4.44 -13.54 14.11
N PHE A 731 4.63 -14.80 13.73
CA PHE A 731 5.63 -15.67 14.33
C PHE A 731 6.36 -16.51 13.28
N ASN A 732 7.55 -16.99 13.61
CA ASN A 732 8.29 -17.92 12.77
C ASN A 732 8.96 -19.02 13.61
N VAL A 733 9.13 -20.20 13.01
CA VAL A 733 9.99 -21.27 13.51
C VAL A 733 11.09 -21.51 12.48
N ASP A 734 12.26 -20.96 12.78
CA ASP A 734 13.44 -21.01 11.92
C ASP A 734 14.55 -21.90 12.50
N PHE A 735 15.66 -22.06 11.77
CA PHE A 735 16.73 -22.98 12.18
C PHE A 735 18.13 -22.43 11.96
N GLU A 736 18.95 -22.45 13.02
CA GLU A 736 20.41 -22.26 12.93
C GLU A 736 21.09 -23.64 12.97
N GLY A 737 21.36 -24.20 11.79
CA GLY A 737 21.84 -25.58 11.70
C GLY A 737 20.74 -26.56 12.14
N LYS A 738 20.84 -27.08 13.37
CA LYS A 738 19.82 -27.96 13.98
C LYS A 738 19.12 -27.34 15.19
N ASP A 739 19.50 -26.13 15.57
CA ASP A 739 18.86 -25.42 16.66
C ASP A 739 17.55 -24.81 16.17
N THR A 740 16.46 -25.00 16.92
CA THR A 740 15.15 -24.41 16.61
C THR A 740 15.10 -22.99 17.16
N ILE A 741 14.77 -22.03 16.30
CA ILE A 741 14.60 -20.62 16.65
C ILE A 741 13.13 -20.26 16.53
N ILE A 742 12.47 -20.02 17.66
CA ILE A 742 11.10 -19.52 17.70
C ILE A 742 11.17 -18.01 17.78
N TYR A 743 10.57 -17.31 16.83
CA TYR A 743 10.56 -15.86 16.75
C TYR A 743 9.14 -15.34 16.86
N LEU A 744 8.87 -14.56 17.92
CA LEU A 744 7.66 -13.76 18.06
C LEU A 744 7.97 -12.32 17.68
N LYS A 745 7.23 -11.78 16.73
CA LYS A 745 7.47 -10.46 16.16
C LYS A 745 6.47 -9.45 16.69
N GLU A 746 6.95 -8.42 17.36
CA GLU A 746 6.10 -7.32 17.81
C GLU A 746 5.55 -6.55 16.61
N LYS A 747 4.29 -6.12 16.69
CA LYS A 747 3.68 -5.25 15.69
C LYS A 747 4.34 -3.86 15.77
N PRO A 748 4.99 -3.39 14.69
CA PRO A 748 5.57 -2.05 14.70
C PRO A 748 4.48 -0.98 14.79
N LYS A 749 4.85 0.21 15.27
CA LYS A 749 3.97 1.37 15.43
C LYS A 749 4.45 2.52 14.55
N LEU A 750 3.51 3.34 14.07
CA LEU A 750 3.83 4.55 13.33
C LEU A 750 4.62 5.56 14.17
N GLN A 751 5.51 6.30 13.52
CA GLN A 751 6.21 7.45 14.10
C GLN A 751 5.39 8.74 13.90
N VAL A 752 4.41 8.97 14.79
CA VAL A 752 3.30 9.91 14.56
C VAL A 752 3.64 11.41 14.55
N ASP A 753 4.86 11.80 14.92
CA ASP A 753 5.33 13.19 14.94
C ASP A 753 6.37 13.46 13.84
N THR A 754 6.33 12.70 12.74
CA THR A 754 7.30 12.79 11.64
C THR A 754 6.61 12.71 10.28
N ALA A 755 7.22 13.28 9.24
CA ALA A 755 6.81 13.04 7.85
C ALA A 755 7.21 11.64 7.33
N ALA A 756 7.88 10.82 8.14
CA ALA A 756 8.33 9.48 7.80
C ALA A 756 7.73 8.44 8.77
N PRO A 757 6.39 8.33 8.85
CA PRO A 757 5.69 7.53 9.87
C PRO A 757 6.01 6.04 9.78
N LEU A 758 6.42 5.53 8.62
CA LEU A 758 6.76 4.12 8.40
C LEU A 758 8.24 3.80 8.71
N THR A 759 8.99 4.73 9.30
CA THR A 759 10.38 4.49 9.69
C THR A 759 10.50 3.24 10.59
N GLY A 760 11.35 2.30 10.18
CA GLY A 760 11.56 1.02 10.87
C GLY A 760 10.65 -0.12 10.42
N ILE A 761 9.65 0.17 9.57
CA ILE A 761 8.76 -0.81 8.97
C ILE A 761 9.38 -1.31 7.66
N THR A 762 9.38 -2.63 7.48
CA THR A 762 9.91 -3.32 6.31
C THR A 762 8.77 -3.92 5.51
N VAL A 763 8.61 -3.50 4.26
CA VAL A 763 7.58 -3.99 3.34
C VAL A 763 8.24 -4.83 2.26
N VAL A 764 7.67 -5.99 1.96
CA VAL A 764 8.03 -6.77 0.77
C VAL A 764 6.86 -6.72 -0.21
N LEU A 765 7.14 -6.18 -1.40
CA LEU A 765 6.23 -6.19 -2.53
C LEU A 765 6.64 -7.31 -3.47
N ASP A 766 5.67 -8.10 -3.90
CA ASP A 766 5.88 -9.28 -4.72
C ASP A 766 5.13 -9.14 -6.04
N PRO A 767 5.72 -8.51 -7.07
CA PRO A 767 5.13 -8.52 -8.40
C PRO A 767 5.08 -9.97 -8.89
N GLY A 768 3.86 -10.47 -9.09
CA GLY A 768 3.64 -11.82 -9.57
C GLY A 768 4.35 -12.08 -10.90
N HIS A 769 4.75 -13.33 -11.13
CA HIS A 769 5.50 -13.76 -12.34
C HIS A 769 6.90 -13.12 -12.44
N GLY A 770 7.44 -12.92 -13.64
CA GLY A 770 8.77 -12.35 -13.84
C GLY A 770 9.72 -13.26 -14.64
N GLY A 771 10.81 -12.68 -15.15
CA GLY A 771 11.74 -13.36 -16.04
C GLY A 771 11.05 -13.89 -17.31
N GLU A 772 11.17 -15.21 -17.54
CA GLU A 772 10.58 -15.89 -18.69
C GLU A 772 9.07 -16.16 -18.55
N ASP A 773 8.49 -15.99 -17.34
CA ASP A 773 7.06 -16.13 -17.11
C ASP A 773 6.37 -14.77 -17.29
N PRO A 774 5.61 -14.54 -18.38
CA PRO A 774 4.91 -13.28 -18.61
C PRO A 774 3.67 -13.11 -17.72
N GLY A 775 3.26 -14.17 -17.02
CA GLY A 775 1.92 -14.28 -16.47
C GLY A 775 0.86 -14.39 -17.58
N ALA A 776 -0.36 -14.00 -17.25
CA ALA A 776 -1.45 -13.94 -18.21
C ALA A 776 -1.19 -12.90 -19.32
N LEU A 777 -1.61 -13.26 -20.54
CA LEU A 777 -1.61 -12.35 -21.67
C LEU A 777 -2.94 -11.60 -21.73
N GLY A 778 -2.87 -10.27 -21.74
CA GLY A 778 -4.03 -9.41 -21.85
C GLY A 778 -4.62 -9.32 -23.25
N VAL A 779 -5.56 -8.39 -23.42
CA VAL A 779 -6.26 -8.16 -24.71
C VAL A 779 -5.29 -7.84 -25.85
N PRO A 780 -4.24 -7.01 -25.70
CA PRO A 780 -3.22 -6.81 -26.73
C PRO A 780 -2.24 -7.98 -26.92
N SER A 781 -2.35 -9.07 -26.15
CA SER A 781 -1.36 -10.17 -26.14
C SER A 781 0.06 -9.64 -25.87
N ILE A 782 1.08 -10.14 -26.57
CA ILE A 782 2.48 -9.74 -26.39
C ILE A 782 2.82 -8.34 -26.90
N THR A 783 1.89 -7.64 -27.57
CA THR A 783 2.15 -6.29 -28.11
C THR A 783 1.79 -5.18 -27.14
N GLY A 784 1.26 -5.52 -25.95
CA GLY A 784 1.06 -4.59 -24.84
C GLY A 784 1.64 -5.14 -23.54
N PRO A 785 1.48 -4.42 -22.42
CA PRO A 785 1.88 -4.89 -21.09
C PRO A 785 1.30 -6.25 -20.72
N THR A 786 2.16 -7.24 -20.53
CA THR A 786 1.76 -8.53 -19.95
C THR A 786 1.53 -8.40 -18.45
N GLU A 787 0.91 -9.39 -17.80
CA GLU A 787 0.67 -9.35 -16.34
C GLU A 787 1.93 -9.02 -15.53
N LYS A 788 3.09 -9.62 -15.84
CA LYS A 788 4.34 -9.27 -15.12
C LYS A 788 4.73 -7.78 -15.21
N VAL A 789 4.40 -7.11 -16.30
CA VAL A 789 4.75 -5.70 -16.53
C VAL A 789 3.83 -4.82 -15.68
N LEU A 790 2.53 -5.12 -15.69
CA LEU A 790 1.54 -4.42 -14.86
C LEU A 790 1.82 -4.63 -13.36
N ASN A 791 2.09 -5.87 -12.94
CA ASN A 791 2.45 -6.20 -11.55
C ASN A 791 3.70 -5.42 -11.09
N LEU A 792 4.71 -5.30 -11.95
CA LEU A 792 5.93 -4.56 -11.64
C LEU A 792 5.68 -3.05 -11.57
N ALA A 793 4.81 -2.52 -12.43
CA ALA A 793 4.41 -1.12 -12.42
C ALA A 793 3.73 -0.73 -11.11
N ASP A 794 2.74 -1.53 -10.69
CA ASP A 794 2.08 -1.38 -9.39
C ASP A 794 3.07 -1.45 -8.21
N ALA A 795 4.01 -2.40 -8.26
CA ALA A 795 5.02 -2.58 -7.22
C ALA A 795 5.98 -1.39 -7.11
N LEU A 796 6.45 -0.86 -8.24
CA LEU A 796 7.36 0.30 -8.25
C LEU A 796 6.66 1.59 -7.82
N ALA A 797 5.43 1.81 -8.28
CA ALA A 797 4.60 2.93 -7.84
C ALA A 797 4.39 2.90 -6.32
N THR A 798 4.00 1.72 -5.80
CA THR A 798 3.82 1.49 -4.36
C THR A 798 5.13 1.65 -3.57
N GLN A 799 6.25 1.13 -4.11
CA GLN A 799 7.56 1.26 -3.46
C GLN A 799 7.97 2.71 -3.26
N LYS A 800 7.88 3.53 -4.32
CA LYS A 800 8.24 4.95 -4.26
C LYS A 800 7.48 5.65 -3.14
N ARG A 801 6.18 5.37 -3.05
CA ARG A 801 5.28 5.94 -2.07
C ARG A 801 5.62 5.54 -0.63
N LEU A 802 5.76 4.24 -0.39
CA LEU A 802 6.13 3.70 0.92
C LEU A 802 7.51 4.21 1.39
N GLN A 803 8.47 4.37 0.46
CA GLN A 803 9.79 4.92 0.77
C GLN A 803 9.75 6.40 1.12
N ALA A 804 8.90 7.21 0.45
CA ALA A 804 8.69 8.61 0.81
C ALA A 804 8.12 8.77 2.23
N LEU A 805 7.37 7.78 2.71
CA LEU A 805 6.87 7.68 4.08
C LEU A 805 7.86 7.02 5.07
N GLY A 806 9.09 6.71 4.64
CA GLY A 806 10.16 6.18 5.48
C GLY A 806 10.25 4.65 5.59
N ALA A 807 9.39 3.90 4.90
CA ALA A 807 9.45 2.43 4.92
C ALA A 807 10.71 1.91 4.21
N THR A 808 11.26 0.80 4.71
CA THR A 808 12.23 0.01 3.96
C THR A 808 11.48 -0.96 3.05
N VAL A 809 11.56 -0.76 1.74
CA VAL A 809 10.81 -1.57 0.77
C VAL A 809 11.74 -2.45 -0.04
N TYR A 810 11.45 -3.75 -0.10
CA TYR A 810 12.08 -4.71 -0.99
C TYR A 810 11.07 -5.23 -2.01
N ILE A 811 11.51 -5.42 -3.25
CA ILE A 811 10.71 -6.02 -4.31
C ILE A 811 11.33 -7.38 -4.63
N THR A 812 10.51 -8.44 -4.69
CA THR A 812 10.99 -9.77 -5.16
C THR A 812 11.46 -9.64 -6.61
N GLN A 813 12.55 -10.31 -6.96
CA GLN A 813 13.42 -9.95 -8.11
C GLN A 813 12.67 -9.68 -9.43
N GLN A 814 12.97 -8.53 -10.04
CA GLN A 814 12.20 -7.94 -11.15
C GLN A 814 12.39 -8.67 -12.50
N ASP A 815 13.55 -9.32 -12.73
CA ASP A 815 13.95 -9.88 -14.04
C ASP A 815 14.24 -11.39 -14.03
N GLU A 816 14.03 -12.09 -12.90
CA GLU A 816 14.31 -13.52 -12.76
C GLU A 816 13.03 -14.32 -12.45
N THR A 817 12.92 -15.53 -12.99
CA THR A 817 11.81 -16.43 -12.66
C THR A 817 12.00 -16.98 -11.24
N MET A 818 11.30 -16.40 -10.26
CA MET A 818 11.31 -16.88 -8.86
C MET A 818 10.24 -17.94 -8.60
N THR A 819 10.61 -19.02 -7.90
CA THR A 819 9.62 -19.99 -7.42
C THR A 819 8.81 -19.41 -6.25
N LEU A 820 7.62 -19.96 -5.98
CA LEU A 820 6.79 -19.54 -4.85
C LEU A 820 7.52 -19.71 -3.50
N ASN A 821 8.40 -20.70 -3.37
CA ASN A 821 9.20 -20.90 -2.16
C ASN A 821 10.33 -19.86 -2.04
N ASP A 822 10.93 -19.42 -3.14
CA ASP A 822 11.96 -18.37 -3.13
C ASP A 822 11.37 -17.03 -2.68
N ARG A 823 10.12 -16.72 -3.10
CA ARG A 823 9.39 -15.53 -2.66
C ARG A 823 9.18 -15.53 -1.15
N MET A 824 8.72 -16.65 -0.58
CA MET A 824 8.56 -16.80 0.87
C MET A 824 9.90 -16.66 1.62
N ALA A 825 10.95 -17.32 1.13
CA ALA A 825 12.29 -17.25 1.73
C ALA A 825 12.88 -15.84 1.67
N PHE A 826 12.64 -15.10 0.58
CA PHE A 826 13.02 -13.71 0.43
C PHE A 826 12.36 -12.84 1.50
N THR A 827 11.06 -13.01 1.73
CA THR A 827 10.30 -12.26 2.74
C THR A 827 10.82 -12.50 4.16
N GLU A 828 11.09 -13.75 4.52
CA GLU A 828 11.65 -14.09 5.84
C GLU A 828 13.08 -13.56 6.00
N LYS A 829 13.90 -13.61 4.94
CA LYS A 829 15.29 -13.12 4.95
C LYS A 829 15.38 -11.64 5.32
N TYR A 830 14.44 -10.82 4.84
CA TYR A 830 14.42 -9.39 5.13
C TYR A 830 13.63 -9.02 6.39
N ASP A 831 13.16 -10.01 7.15
CA ASP A 831 12.34 -9.81 8.35
C ASP A 831 11.20 -8.80 8.08
N ALA A 832 10.43 -9.06 7.01
CA ALA A 832 9.36 -8.20 6.56
C ALA A 832 8.24 -8.08 7.61
N ASP A 833 7.72 -6.87 7.77
CA ASP A 833 6.56 -6.56 8.61
C ASP A 833 5.24 -6.75 7.85
N VAL A 834 5.27 -6.74 6.53
CA VAL A 834 4.11 -7.03 5.68
C VAL A 834 4.58 -7.51 4.30
N PHE A 835 3.80 -8.41 3.71
CA PHE A 835 4.03 -8.96 2.38
C PHE A 835 2.79 -8.76 1.51
N ILE A 836 2.98 -8.24 0.30
CA ILE A 836 1.90 -7.90 -0.64
C ILE A 836 2.27 -8.45 -2.01
N SER A 837 1.56 -9.50 -2.44
CA SER A 837 1.71 -10.07 -3.78
C SER A 837 0.71 -9.41 -4.74
N MET A 838 1.21 -8.90 -5.86
CA MET A 838 0.47 -8.08 -6.81
C MET A 838 0.28 -8.86 -8.10
N HIS A 839 -0.97 -9.02 -8.52
CA HIS A 839 -1.39 -9.86 -9.63
C HIS A 839 -2.55 -9.24 -10.42
N HIS A 840 -2.72 -9.74 -11.65
CA HIS A 840 -3.86 -9.42 -12.51
C HIS A 840 -4.48 -10.71 -13.05
N ASN A 841 -5.71 -10.98 -12.61
CA ASN A 841 -6.40 -12.22 -12.88
C ASN A 841 -6.70 -12.40 -14.38
N SER A 842 -7.03 -13.63 -14.77
CA SER A 842 -7.37 -13.95 -16.15
C SER A 842 -8.46 -15.01 -16.23
N LEU A 843 -9.12 -15.05 -17.38
CA LEU A 843 -10.13 -16.06 -17.67
C LEU A 843 -9.63 -17.05 -18.73
N VAL A 844 -10.12 -18.28 -18.62
CA VAL A 844 -9.91 -19.29 -19.66
C VAL A 844 -10.50 -18.83 -20.99
N GLU A 845 -9.84 -19.19 -22.09
CA GLU A 845 -10.15 -18.67 -23.43
C GLU A 845 -11.55 -19.04 -23.94
N SER A 846 -12.24 -19.99 -23.30
CA SER A 846 -13.62 -20.36 -23.63
C SER A 846 -14.67 -19.44 -22.99
N THR A 847 -14.28 -18.58 -22.05
CA THR A 847 -15.19 -17.73 -21.25
C THR A 847 -15.31 -16.33 -21.86
N ASN A 848 -16.53 -15.79 -21.89
CA ASN A 848 -16.76 -14.41 -22.30
C ASN A 848 -16.25 -13.45 -21.22
N ALA A 849 -15.23 -12.65 -21.52
CA ALA A 849 -14.62 -11.72 -20.57
C ALA A 849 -15.19 -10.29 -20.61
N THR A 850 -16.07 -9.94 -21.57
CA THR A 850 -16.43 -8.55 -21.90
C THR A 850 -16.88 -7.70 -20.71
N ASP A 851 -17.63 -8.29 -19.77
CA ASP A 851 -18.21 -7.60 -18.61
C ASP A 851 -17.73 -8.19 -17.28
N ILE A 852 -16.64 -8.96 -17.30
CA ILE A 852 -16.05 -9.52 -16.08
C ILE A 852 -14.95 -8.58 -15.62
N GLY A 853 -15.06 -8.15 -14.36
CA GLY A 853 -14.09 -7.30 -13.72
C GLY A 853 -14.23 -7.28 -12.20
N GLY A 854 -13.39 -6.48 -11.58
CA GLY A 854 -13.37 -6.22 -10.15
C GLY A 854 -12.14 -6.76 -9.44
N ILE A 855 -11.96 -6.29 -8.21
CA ILE A 855 -10.81 -6.57 -7.34
C ILE A 855 -11.09 -7.84 -6.52
N GLU A 856 -10.09 -8.69 -6.35
CA GLU A 856 -10.12 -9.83 -5.43
C GLU A 856 -8.89 -9.78 -4.52
N VAL A 857 -9.09 -9.93 -3.22
CA VAL A 857 -7.96 -9.97 -2.27
C VAL A 857 -7.98 -11.27 -1.51
N TYR A 858 -6.85 -11.96 -1.53
CA TYR A 858 -6.70 -13.27 -0.94
C TYR A 858 -5.74 -13.24 0.23
N TYR A 859 -6.07 -14.00 1.27
CA TYR A 859 -5.22 -14.19 2.45
C TYR A 859 -5.31 -15.64 2.94
N TYR A 860 -4.39 -16.06 3.81
CA TYR A 860 -4.47 -17.41 4.40
C TYR A 860 -4.59 -17.38 5.92
N ASN A 861 -3.70 -16.64 6.59
CA ASN A 861 -3.68 -16.56 8.04
C ASN A 861 -4.64 -15.50 8.56
N ASP A 862 -5.32 -15.77 9.68
CA ASP A 862 -6.35 -14.88 10.25
C ASP A 862 -5.84 -13.45 10.50
N GLN A 863 -4.56 -13.30 10.88
CA GLN A 863 -3.92 -11.99 11.07
C GLN A 863 -3.92 -11.10 9.83
N SER A 864 -3.97 -11.71 8.63
CA SER A 864 -3.99 -10.99 7.35
C SER A 864 -5.40 -10.57 6.92
N GLY A 865 -6.45 -11.14 7.50
CA GLY A 865 -7.84 -10.92 7.06
C GLY A 865 -8.28 -9.45 7.09
N PRO A 866 -8.10 -8.74 8.23
CA PRO A 866 -8.43 -7.31 8.30
C PRO A 866 -7.64 -6.47 7.29
N PHE A 867 -6.34 -6.76 7.11
CA PHE A 867 -5.49 -6.06 6.16
C PHE A 867 -5.93 -6.29 4.70
N ALA A 868 -6.32 -7.53 4.36
CA ALA A 868 -6.87 -7.85 3.05
C ALA A 868 -8.17 -7.08 2.77
N GLN A 869 -9.05 -6.97 3.78
CA GLN A 869 -10.29 -6.19 3.68
C GLN A 869 -10.00 -4.70 3.45
N ASP A 870 -9.08 -4.14 4.23
CA ASP A 870 -8.69 -2.73 4.10
C ASP A 870 -8.12 -2.43 2.70
N ILE A 871 -7.27 -3.31 2.15
CA ILE A 871 -6.79 -3.18 0.77
C ILE A 871 -7.96 -3.18 -0.22
N GLY A 872 -8.89 -4.13 -0.10
CA GLY A 872 -10.03 -4.24 -1.01
C GLY A 872 -10.90 -2.98 -1.00
N ASP A 873 -11.24 -2.50 0.19
CA ASP A 873 -12.10 -1.31 0.36
C ASP A 873 -11.41 -0.03 -0.13
N LEU A 874 -10.11 0.14 0.16
CA LEU A 874 -9.34 1.30 -0.30
C LEU A 874 -9.13 1.29 -1.81
N LEU A 875 -8.88 0.12 -2.42
CA LEU A 875 -8.80 0.02 -3.88
C LEU A 875 -10.14 0.40 -4.53
N CYS A 876 -11.27 -0.06 -3.97
CA CYS A 876 -12.58 0.36 -4.47
C CYS A 876 -12.78 1.87 -4.40
N ALA A 877 -12.44 2.48 -3.27
CA ALA A 877 -12.58 3.91 -3.07
C ALA A 877 -11.72 4.72 -4.05
N GLN A 878 -10.48 4.28 -4.31
CA GLN A 878 -9.53 4.99 -5.14
C GLN A 878 -9.76 4.79 -6.64
N THR A 879 -10.13 3.58 -7.08
CA THR A 879 -10.25 3.26 -8.50
C THR A 879 -11.70 3.25 -9.00
N GLY A 880 -12.70 3.33 -8.12
CA GLY A 880 -14.12 3.20 -8.45
C GLY A 880 -14.54 1.80 -8.91
N ARG A 881 -13.65 0.80 -8.82
CA ARG A 881 -13.90 -0.58 -9.27
C ARG A 881 -14.49 -1.41 -8.14
N ALA A 882 -15.29 -2.41 -8.45
CA ALA A 882 -15.98 -3.20 -7.43
C ALA A 882 -15.06 -4.23 -6.76
N LEU A 883 -15.13 -4.34 -5.43
CA LEU A 883 -14.57 -5.47 -4.69
C LEU A 883 -15.49 -6.65 -4.89
N ARG A 884 -14.98 -7.72 -5.48
CA ARG A 884 -15.74 -8.97 -5.64
C ARG A 884 -15.81 -9.68 -4.30
N PHE A 885 -14.67 -9.82 -3.63
CA PHE A 885 -14.56 -10.41 -2.30
C PHE A 885 -13.16 -10.23 -1.72
N THR A 886 -13.08 -10.42 -0.41
CA THR A 886 -11.87 -10.82 0.30
C THR A 886 -12.02 -12.26 0.77
N GLU A 887 -11.10 -13.14 0.39
CA GLU A 887 -11.28 -14.58 0.61
C GLU A 887 -10.06 -15.24 1.26
N GLN A 888 -10.35 -16.04 2.29
CA GLN A 888 -9.35 -16.90 2.92
C GLN A 888 -9.12 -18.13 2.03
N THR A 889 -7.99 -18.16 1.33
CA THR A 889 -7.60 -19.26 0.45
C THR A 889 -6.10 -19.52 0.51
N TYR A 890 -5.69 -20.66 -0.03
CA TYR A 890 -4.37 -21.26 0.18
C TYR A 890 -3.38 -20.96 -0.94
N TYR A 891 -3.38 -19.73 -1.45
CA TYR A 891 -2.30 -19.29 -2.33
C TYR A 891 -0.96 -19.39 -1.60
N ARG A 892 0.02 -20.00 -2.27
CA ARG A 892 1.25 -20.41 -1.60
C ARG A 892 1.96 -19.25 -0.88
N VAL A 893 1.99 -18.10 -1.51
CA VAL A 893 2.65 -16.88 -1.04
C VAL A 893 1.94 -16.22 0.15
N THR A 894 0.65 -16.49 0.37
CA THR A 894 -0.11 -15.94 1.50
C THR A 894 0.02 -16.78 2.78
N MET A 895 0.63 -17.97 2.70
CA MET A 895 0.81 -18.89 3.84
C MET A 895 1.97 -18.50 4.79
N LEU A 896 2.44 -17.25 4.75
CA LEU A 896 3.49 -16.73 5.64
C LEU A 896 2.93 -16.45 7.03
N TYR A 897 3.53 -17.05 8.07
CA TYR A 897 3.15 -16.80 9.46
C TYR A 897 3.92 -15.62 10.10
N SER A 898 5.05 -15.24 9.51
CA SER A 898 5.97 -14.24 10.08
C SER A 898 5.46 -12.80 10.01
N CYS A 899 4.47 -12.52 9.17
CA CYS A 899 3.84 -11.21 8.99
C CYS A 899 2.47 -11.37 8.32
N PRO A 900 1.63 -10.32 8.29
CA PRO A 900 0.49 -10.26 7.38
C PRO A 900 0.96 -10.42 5.93
N ALA A 901 0.26 -11.26 5.19
CA ALA A 901 0.58 -11.65 3.82
C ALA A 901 -0.71 -11.79 3.01
N VAL A 902 -0.76 -11.06 1.88
CA VAL A 902 -1.92 -10.97 1.01
C VAL A 902 -1.51 -11.13 -0.45
N LEU A 903 -2.45 -11.57 -1.28
CA LEU A 903 -2.35 -11.54 -2.74
C LEU A 903 -3.52 -10.70 -3.27
N VAL A 904 -3.21 -9.72 -4.10
CA VAL A 904 -4.17 -8.78 -4.68
C VAL A 904 -4.27 -9.08 -6.16
N GLU A 905 -5.44 -9.55 -6.60
CA GLU A 905 -5.82 -9.57 -8.00
C GLU A 905 -6.53 -8.25 -8.29
N SER A 906 -5.80 -7.31 -8.89
CA SER A 906 -6.32 -5.96 -9.05
C SER A 906 -7.43 -5.92 -10.10
N GLY A 907 -7.46 -6.81 -11.09
CA GLY A 907 -8.47 -6.88 -12.15
C GLY A 907 -8.25 -8.00 -13.15
N TYR A 908 -9.13 -8.14 -14.14
CA TYR A 908 -9.06 -9.22 -15.14
C TYR A 908 -8.40 -8.75 -16.44
N ILE A 909 -7.12 -9.08 -16.65
CA ILE A 909 -6.31 -8.63 -17.82
C ILE A 909 -6.89 -9.08 -19.18
N THR A 910 -7.70 -10.15 -19.19
CA THR A 910 -8.37 -10.66 -20.40
C THR A 910 -9.66 -9.91 -20.77
N SER A 911 -10.18 -9.05 -19.89
CA SER A 911 -11.34 -8.21 -20.15
C SER A 911 -10.89 -6.88 -20.78
N PRO A 912 -11.47 -6.46 -21.94
CA PRO A 912 -11.08 -5.22 -22.60
C PRO A 912 -11.19 -3.97 -21.72
N SER A 913 -12.31 -3.83 -21.00
CA SER A 913 -12.56 -2.66 -20.14
C SER A 913 -11.63 -2.65 -18.92
N GLU A 914 -11.35 -3.81 -18.33
CA GLU A 914 -10.40 -3.90 -17.22
C GLU A 914 -8.98 -3.62 -17.70
N TYR A 915 -8.53 -4.22 -18.81
CA TYR A 915 -7.18 -3.99 -19.34
C TYR A 915 -6.90 -2.50 -19.62
N GLU A 916 -7.87 -1.77 -20.19
CA GLU A 916 -7.78 -0.32 -20.40
C GLU A 916 -7.49 0.44 -19.10
N ASN A 917 -8.16 0.06 -18.00
CA ASN A 917 -7.90 0.65 -16.69
C ASN A 917 -6.56 0.18 -16.10
N LEU A 918 -6.21 -1.11 -16.22
CA LEU A 918 -4.98 -1.66 -15.65
C LEU A 918 -3.71 -1.09 -16.32
N ALA A 919 -3.80 -0.72 -17.60
CA ALA A 919 -2.72 -0.08 -18.36
C ALA A 919 -2.77 1.45 -18.32
N ASP A 920 -3.67 2.06 -17.54
CA ASP A 920 -3.75 3.52 -17.35
C ASP A 920 -2.82 3.98 -16.20
N PRO A 921 -1.86 4.89 -16.46
CA PRO A 921 -0.97 5.40 -15.42
C PRO A 921 -1.67 6.04 -14.21
N ASN A 922 -2.86 6.64 -14.39
CA ASN A 922 -3.61 7.21 -13.28
C ASN A 922 -4.18 6.11 -12.37
N SER A 923 -4.72 5.05 -12.96
CA SER A 923 -5.21 3.87 -12.26
C SER A 923 -4.11 3.14 -11.49
N MET A 924 -2.91 2.99 -12.06
CA MET A 924 -1.72 2.47 -11.37
C MET A 924 -1.33 3.35 -10.16
N THR A 925 -1.41 4.67 -10.31
CA THR A 925 -1.14 5.60 -9.20
C THR A 925 -2.18 5.45 -8.08
N ALA A 926 -3.45 5.32 -8.44
CA ALA A 926 -4.55 5.08 -7.49
C ALA A 926 -4.38 3.74 -6.75
N TYR A 927 -3.89 2.71 -7.44
CA TYR A 927 -3.54 1.42 -6.82
C TYR A 927 -2.45 1.59 -5.75
N ALA A 928 -1.36 2.28 -6.10
CA ALA A 928 -0.25 2.52 -5.17
C ALA A 928 -0.67 3.30 -3.92
N TYR A 929 -1.57 4.28 -4.07
CA TYR A 929 -2.13 5.03 -2.95
C TYR A 929 -2.98 4.16 -2.04
N ALA A 930 -3.89 3.36 -2.61
CA ALA A 930 -4.72 2.43 -1.83
C ALA A 930 -3.90 1.44 -1.01
N ILE A 931 -2.84 0.84 -1.61
CA ILE A 931 -1.96 -0.09 -0.92
C ILE A 931 -1.19 0.61 0.20
N THR A 932 -0.69 1.82 -0.05
CA THR A 932 0.05 2.61 0.95
C THR A 932 -0.84 2.97 2.14
N ASP A 933 -2.07 3.41 1.88
CA ASP A 933 -3.06 3.74 2.91
C ASP A 933 -3.41 2.52 3.76
N ALA A 934 -3.54 1.35 3.13
CA ALA A 934 -3.78 0.10 3.85
C ALA A 934 -2.59 -0.24 4.78
N VAL A 935 -1.35 0.01 4.34
CA VAL A 935 -0.15 -0.19 5.16
C VAL A 935 -0.10 0.79 6.34
N LEU A 936 -0.44 2.06 6.14
CA LEU A 936 -0.56 3.02 7.24
C LEU A 936 -1.63 2.57 8.24
N LYS A 937 -2.81 2.19 7.76
CA LYS A 937 -3.92 1.70 8.59
C LYS A 937 -3.57 0.42 9.35
N LEU A 938 -2.77 -0.47 8.75
CA LEU A 938 -2.30 -1.68 9.41
C LEU A 938 -1.48 -1.36 10.67
N PHE A 939 -0.68 -0.29 10.68
CA PHE A 939 0.26 0.02 11.78
C PHE A 939 -0.14 1.22 12.65
N ALA A 940 -1.29 1.84 12.38
CA ALA A 940 -1.88 2.92 13.16
C ALA A 940 -2.31 2.49 14.57
#